data_AF-A0A1M7ESQ8-F1
#
_entry.id   AF-A0A1M7ESQ8-F1
#
_cell.length_a   1.000
_cell.length_b   1.000
_cell.length_c   1.000
_cell.angle_alpha   90.00
_cell.angle_beta   90.00
_cell.angle_gamma   90.00
#
_symmetry.space_group_name_H-M   'P 1'
#
loop_
_entity.id
_entity.type
_entity.pdbx_description
1 polymer ?
#
loop_
_entity_poly.entity_id
_entity_poly.type
_entity_poly.pdbx_seq_one_letter_code
_entity_poly.pdbx_strand_id
1 'polypeptide(L)'
;MKMKYFFASLVLGLASVLSFANESRMGYYTISPEKVEKYAEQDLLKDSTKVFKILEEQKAFIYESRTQMNEKFMELLKAYPQHQKIVNNFIQTSWTVREDTATDAMGMLNTRTYLDDYAIDSLKWYIIDDAKQQMVFSQQAYDFVLKMRNVDFLDSIQLHRYAKNLLASSFKLCSGHVHNQSEYIDAALESFFAKKRKNIVDSTREACSEICKNQELRKREKYGACMERKCNMRQIYSNVGKKIISDIQREKKFIDRYSGRICSDDLWKKSFDRLDSLYSLYFKEVVDFSLDKVYNNDDASIILNGKFSGASHKEELNGEIVGFYPYWYAGDTTKWVDFEGITRLAYYGLKADNNGSLVTPSGKSALTHFDEKDNYEFVNEAHRHNVKLDWVVFKDDWKNVSLESFFAKLTGEIDEFLNKKINSSFQRFVNAVTFNTDELENRGDGVTLFFKNFPKDSSSTSKFNNFFGELKNKLAEKNESVYVNLMMNQFDLSVDNHQLIADTVVQVLSSGIYSYNNFLNLLKSEKNETKNYLYVVLNEPVSRNKQILLNDMSLQLDGLDRRNVLNSLVPVVWFDNVGWDKFSNDALYYNDSYYNFGVGPYATDISAKDSCVVGGNLGACMLKYFENENGDGSRQGKIASFICMHRWGIRFVCFVACVLLVASVAIVVVVVRKKKM
;
A
#
# COMPACT_ATOMS: atom_id res chain seq x y z
N MET A 1 32.75 -29.75 -26.37
CA MET A 1 31.31 -29.39 -26.50
C MET A 1 30.47 -29.75 -25.26
N LYS A 2 30.70 -30.88 -24.58
CA LYS A 2 29.91 -31.33 -23.39
C LYS A 2 29.99 -30.42 -22.14
N MET A 3 31.09 -29.71 -21.92
CA MET A 3 31.29 -28.89 -20.70
C MET A 3 30.45 -27.60 -20.68
N LYS A 4 30.13 -27.02 -21.85
CA LYS A 4 29.27 -25.83 -21.96
C LYS A 4 27.81 -26.13 -21.60
N TYR A 5 27.31 -27.31 -21.98
CA TYR A 5 25.95 -27.74 -21.63
C TYR A 5 25.79 -28.09 -20.15
N PHE A 6 26.85 -28.61 -19.51
CA PHE A 6 26.87 -28.84 -18.07
C PHE A 6 26.80 -27.51 -17.29
N PHE A 7 27.61 -26.52 -17.65
CA PHE A 7 27.55 -25.18 -17.03
C PHE A 7 26.21 -24.48 -17.28
N ALA A 8 25.66 -24.55 -18.50
CA ALA A 8 24.35 -23.97 -18.78
C ALA A 8 23.23 -24.65 -17.96
N SER A 9 23.26 -25.98 -17.82
CA SER A 9 22.29 -26.73 -17.01
C SER A 9 22.45 -26.46 -15.51
N LEU A 10 23.69 -26.30 -15.02
CA LEU A 10 23.97 -25.91 -13.62
C LEU A 10 23.49 -24.49 -13.33
N VAL A 11 23.72 -23.55 -14.24
CA VAL A 11 23.25 -22.15 -14.11
C VAL A 11 21.72 -22.09 -14.17
N LEU A 12 21.08 -22.85 -15.07
CA LEU A 12 19.61 -22.95 -15.12
C LEU A 12 19.04 -23.65 -13.88
N GLY A 13 19.72 -24.67 -13.36
CA GLY A 13 19.38 -25.34 -12.09
C GLY A 13 19.51 -24.40 -10.89
N LEU A 14 20.60 -23.63 -10.79
CA LEU A 14 20.80 -22.65 -9.73
C LEU A 14 19.81 -21.48 -9.85
N ALA A 15 19.56 -20.98 -11.05
CA ALA A 15 18.59 -19.90 -11.28
C ALA A 15 17.16 -20.32 -10.94
N SER A 16 16.77 -21.56 -11.26
CA SER A 16 15.47 -22.10 -10.85
C SER A 16 15.37 -22.26 -9.34
N VAL A 17 16.39 -22.83 -8.67
CA VAL A 17 16.44 -22.92 -7.20
C VAL A 17 16.38 -21.54 -6.53
N LEU A 18 17.10 -20.54 -7.05
CA LEU A 18 17.06 -19.18 -6.54
C LEU A 18 15.71 -18.48 -6.80
N SER A 19 15.05 -18.78 -7.93
CA SER A 19 13.69 -18.29 -8.22
C SER A 19 12.67 -18.89 -7.25
N PHE A 20 12.75 -20.19 -6.97
CA PHE A 20 11.88 -20.87 -6.00
C PHE A 20 12.10 -20.37 -4.56
N ALA A 21 13.34 -20.09 -4.17
CA ALA A 21 13.65 -19.55 -2.83
C ALA A 21 13.08 -18.14 -2.59
N ASN A 22 12.82 -17.38 -3.66
CA ASN A 22 12.26 -16.03 -3.56
C ASN A 22 10.71 -16.04 -3.54
N GLU A 23 10.08 -17.08 -4.08
CA GLU A 23 8.61 -17.22 -4.08
C GLU A 23 8.04 -17.47 -2.68
N SER A 24 8.79 -18.05 -1.75
CA SER A 24 8.30 -18.37 -0.39
C SER A 24 8.30 -17.18 0.58
N ARG A 25 9.00 -16.09 0.26
CA ARG A 25 9.15 -14.94 1.16
C ARG A 25 7.95 -14.00 1.08
N MET A 26 7.64 -13.36 2.21
CA MET A 26 6.73 -12.21 2.24
C MET A 26 7.55 -10.93 2.09
N GLY A 27 7.08 -10.03 1.25
CA GLY A 27 7.64 -8.69 1.13
C GLY A 27 6.54 -7.66 1.31
N TYR A 28 6.86 -6.57 1.98
CA TYR A 28 6.03 -5.38 2.04
C TYR A 28 6.64 -4.30 1.15
N TYR A 29 5.88 -3.24 0.91
CA TYR A 29 6.28 -2.17 0.02
C TYR A 29 6.37 -0.87 0.79
N THR A 30 7.42 -0.10 0.52
CA THR A 30 7.65 1.20 1.15
C THR A 30 8.28 2.18 0.15
N ILE A 31 8.24 3.46 0.47
CA ILE A 31 8.90 4.51 -0.32
C ILE A 31 10.30 4.74 0.24
N SER A 32 11.30 4.44 -0.59
CA SER A 32 12.71 4.48 -0.23
C SER A 32 13.23 5.90 -0.05
N PRO A 33 13.71 6.30 1.14
CA PRO A 33 14.31 7.62 1.36
C PRO A 33 15.43 7.93 0.36
N GLU A 34 16.33 6.96 0.14
CA GLU A 34 17.47 7.10 -0.76
C GLU A 34 17.02 7.34 -2.20
N LYS A 35 16.03 6.58 -2.70
CA LYS A 35 15.53 6.78 -4.07
C LYS A 35 14.78 8.09 -4.23
N VAL A 36 14.08 8.55 -3.19
CA VAL A 36 13.43 9.86 -3.18
C VAL A 36 14.45 10.99 -3.19
N GLU A 37 15.54 10.87 -2.43
CA GLU A 37 16.65 11.83 -2.45
C GLU A 37 17.36 11.83 -3.80
N LYS A 38 17.65 10.64 -4.35
CA LYS A 38 18.21 10.48 -5.70
C LYS A 38 17.31 11.04 -6.79
N TYR A 39 15.99 11.00 -6.60
CA TYR A 39 15.05 11.66 -7.49
C TYR A 39 15.25 13.19 -7.48
N ALA A 40 15.48 13.80 -6.30
CA ALA A 40 15.80 15.22 -6.18
C ALA A 40 17.16 15.62 -6.78
N GLU A 41 18.12 14.71 -6.79
CA GLU A 41 19.42 14.92 -7.43
C GLU A 41 19.34 14.95 -8.96
N GLN A 42 18.26 14.45 -9.56
CA GLN A 42 18.01 14.51 -11.01
C GLN A 42 17.55 15.89 -11.49
N ASP A 43 17.55 16.91 -10.62
CA ASP A 43 17.30 18.30 -11.02
C ASP A 43 18.43 18.80 -11.94
N LEU A 44 18.22 18.61 -13.25
CA LEU A 44 19.11 19.06 -14.33
C LEU A 44 19.33 20.58 -14.34
N LEU A 45 18.53 21.36 -13.61
CA LEU A 45 18.70 22.82 -13.53
C LEU A 45 19.72 23.25 -12.49
N LYS A 46 20.07 22.40 -11.52
CA LYS A 46 20.99 22.73 -10.42
C LYS A 46 22.37 23.20 -10.88
N ASP A 47 22.86 22.66 -12.01
CA ASP A 47 24.17 23.00 -12.58
C ASP A 47 24.12 24.05 -13.71
N SER A 48 22.92 24.47 -14.13
CA SER A 48 22.73 25.31 -15.32
C SER A 48 23.45 26.66 -15.20
N THR A 49 23.53 27.25 -14.01
CA THR A 49 24.25 28.52 -13.79
C THR A 49 25.75 28.41 -14.10
N LYS A 50 26.40 27.30 -13.71
CA LYS A 50 27.82 27.08 -13.99
C LYS A 50 28.05 26.83 -15.47
N VAL A 51 27.17 26.05 -16.10
CA VAL A 51 27.20 25.82 -17.56
C VAL A 51 27.01 27.13 -18.31
N PHE A 52 26.08 28.00 -17.92
CA PHE A 52 25.86 29.28 -18.59
C PHE A 52 27.06 30.21 -18.51
N LYS A 53 27.81 30.17 -17.41
CA LYS A 53 29.07 30.90 -17.31
C LYS A 53 30.09 30.39 -18.33
N ILE A 54 30.25 29.06 -18.44
CA ILE A 54 31.14 28.43 -19.44
C ILE A 54 30.72 28.82 -20.86
N LEU A 55 29.41 28.82 -21.17
CA LEU A 55 28.92 29.22 -22.50
C LEU A 55 29.24 30.68 -22.82
N GLU A 56 29.04 31.59 -21.86
CA GLU A 56 29.37 33.01 -22.02
C GLU A 56 30.86 33.25 -22.26
N GLU A 57 31.73 32.47 -21.63
CA GLU A 57 33.18 32.53 -21.87
C GLU A 57 33.55 32.06 -23.28
N GLN A 58 32.70 31.30 -23.97
CA GLN A 58 32.89 30.87 -25.36
C GLN A 58 32.20 31.79 -26.39
N LYS A 59 31.57 32.86 -25.92
CA LYS A 59 30.90 33.84 -26.78
C LYS A 59 31.90 34.49 -27.74
N ALA A 60 31.52 34.56 -29.02
CA ALA A 60 32.33 35.08 -30.12
C ALA A 60 33.70 34.40 -30.31
N PHE A 61 33.97 33.26 -29.65
CA PHE A 61 35.16 32.46 -29.94
C PHE A 61 35.02 31.81 -31.32
N ILE A 62 36.08 31.91 -32.11
CA ILE A 62 36.10 31.44 -33.50
C ILE A 62 36.78 30.07 -33.55
N TYR A 63 36.08 29.08 -34.09
CA TYR A 63 36.56 27.72 -34.31
C TYR A 63 36.74 27.45 -35.81
N GLU A 64 37.59 26.50 -36.14
CA GLU A 64 37.88 26.06 -37.52
C GLU A 64 36.75 25.21 -38.11
N SER A 65 35.89 24.64 -37.28
CA SER A 65 34.72 23.88 -37.72
C SER A 65 33.74 23.63 -36.57
N ARG A 66 32.51 23.22 -36.90
CA ARG A 66 31.55 22.68 -35.92
C ARG A 66 32.10 21.50 -35.13
N THR A 67 32.93 20.65 -35.75
CA THR A 67 33.55 19.50 -35.09
C THR A 67 34.51 19.95 -33.99
N GLN A 68 35.40 20.90 -34.29
CA GLN A 68 36.35 21.44 -33.31
C GLN A 68 35.61 22.17 -32.18
N MET A 69 34.58 22.96 -32.52
CA MET A 69 33.72 23.60 -31.51
C MET A 69 33.11 22.55 -30.59
N ASN A 70 32.53 21.48 -31.14
CA ASN A 70 31.93 20.42 -30.37
C ASN A 70 32.94 19.70 -29.45
N GLU A 71 34.12 19.34 -29.96
CA GLU A 71 35.20 18.74 -29.15
C GLU A 71 35.59 19.64 -27.98
N LYS A 72 35.67 20.96 -28.21
CA LYS A 72 35.99 21.92 -27.15
C LYS A 72 34.89 21.99 -26.10
N PHE A 73 33.62 22.04 -26.49
CA PHE A 73 32.51 22.02 -25.53
C PHE A 73 32.40 20.69 -24.79
N MET A 74 32.73 19.56 -25.41
CA MET A 74 32.82 18.27 -24.72
C MET A 74 33.89 18.30 -23.63
N GLU A 75 35.05 18.90 -23.88
CA GLU A 75 36.09 19.08 -22.86
C GLU A 75 35.62 20.02 -21.73
N LEU A 76 35.13 21.22 -22.07
CA LEU A 76 34.72 22.25 -21.11
C LEU A 76 33.56 21.80 -20.22
N LEU A 77 32.65 20.98 -20.76
CA LEU A 77 31.47 20.48 -20.05
C LEU A 77 31.66 19.05 -19.54
N LYS A 78 32.89 18.53 -19.42
CA LYS A 78 33.18 17.17 -18.94
C LYS A 78 32.59 16.85 -17.56
N ALA A 79 32.50 17.85 -16.68
CA ALA A 79 31.87 17.73 -15.37
C ALA A 79 30.32 17.75 -15.42
N TYR A 80 29.73 18.02 -16.59
CA TYR A 80 28.29 18.22 -16.80
C TYR A 80 27.76 17.37 -17.99
N PRO A 81 27.90 16.03 -17.95
CA PRO A 81 27.60 15.14 -19.07
C PRO A 81 26.15 15.25 -19.57
N GLN A 82 25.21 15.61 -18.70
CA GLN A 82 23.81 15.85 -19.08
C GLN A 82 23.65 17.03 -20.04
N HIS A 83 24.44 18.10 -19.88
CA HIS A 83 24.39 19.28 -20.72
C HIS A 83 25.23 19.14 -21.99
N GLN A 84 26.27 18.28 -21.97
CA GLN A 84 27.09 17.98 -23.15
C GLN A 84 26.26 17.50 -24.33
N LYS A 85 25.35 16.53 -24.12
CA LYS A 85 24.50 16.00 -25.19
C LYS A 85 23.65 17.08 -25.84
N ILE A 86 23.12 18.00 -25.02
CA ILE A 86 22.28 19.11 -25.46
C ILE A 86 23.09 20.08 -26.31
N VAL A 87 24.25 20.49 -25.79
CA VAL A 87 25.17 21.43 -26.45
C VAL A 87 25.71 20.86 -27.75
N ASN A 88 26.12 19.60 -27.76
CA ASN A 88 26.57 18.90 -28.98
C ASN A 88 25.45 18.88 -30.03
N ASN A 89 24.25 18.43 -29.66
CA ASN A 89 23.11 18.41 -30.57
C ASN A 89 22.79 19.81 -31.11
N PHE A 90 22.87 20.85 -30.28
CA PHE A 90 22.68 22.22 -30.71
C PHE A 90 23.77 22.65 -31.70
N ILE A 91 25.06 22.43 -31.40
CA ILE A 91 26.17 22.80 -32.28
C ILE A 91 26.03 22.11 -33.64
N GLN A 92 25.69 20.82 -33.65
CA GLN A 92 25.57 20.04 -34.87
C GLN A 92 24.36 20.42 -35.72
N THR A 93 23.23 20.73 -35.09
CA THR A 93 21.94 20.83 -35.81
C THR A 93 21.37 22.25 -35.90
N SER A 94 21.88 23.18 -35.09
CA SER A 94 21.35 24.54 -35.03
C SER A 94 21.90 25.38 -36.17
N TRP A 95 21.01 26.16 -36.79
CA TRP A 95 21.35 27.15 -37.81
C TRP A 95 21.83 28.48 -37.20
N THR A 96 21.61 28.68 -35.89
CA THR A 96 22.08 29.88 -35.16
C THR A 96 23.59 29.85 -34.93
N VAL A 97 24.21 28.68 -35.04
CA VAL A 97 25.66 28.52 -35.12
C VAL A 97 26.12 29.15 -36.44
N ARG A 98 26.87 30.25 -36.34
CA ARG A 98 27.32 31.02 -37.50
C ARG A 98 28.47 30.33 -38.19
N GLU A 99 28.45 30.38 -39.51
CA GLU A 99 29.52 29.88 -40.37
C GLU A 99 29.90 30.98 -41.35
N ASP A 100 31.11 31.51 -41.20
CA ASP A 100 31.66 32.50 -42.11
C ASP A 100 32.68 31.80 -43.01
N THR A 101 32.40 31.77 -44.31
CA THR A 101 33.35 31.28 -45.31
C THR A 101 34.30 32.40 -45.67
N ALA A 102 35.56 32.28 -45.26
CA ALA A 102 36.63 33.17 -45.67
C ALA A 102 37.58 32.42 -46.60
N THR A 103 37.96 33.05 -47.71
CA THR A 103 39.03 32.53 -48.56
C THR A 103 40.36 32.83 -47.88
N ASP A 104 41.15 31.80 -47.60
CA ASP A 104 42.48 31.97 -47.03
C ASP A 104 43.46 32.55 -48.06
N ALA A 105 44.68 32.85 -47.62
CA ALA A 105 45.73 33.41 -48.48
C ALA A 105 46.11 32.49 -49.67
N MET A 106 45.71 31.22 -49.63
CA MET A 106 45.95 30.23 -50.70
C MET A 106 44.75 30.03 -51.61
N GLY A 107 43.67 30.80 -51.46
CA GLY A 107 42.47 30.65 -52.28
C GLY A 107 41.55 29.53 -51.80
N MET A 108 41.84 28.87 -50.67
CA MET A 108 40.99 27.82 -50.13
C MET A 108 39.88 28.40 -49.26
N LEU A 109 38.66 27.88 -49.44
CA LEU A 109 37.52 28.26 -48.61
C LEU A 109 37.70 27.64 -47.21
N ASN A 110 37.89 28.48 -46.21
CA ASN A 110 37.91 28.08 -44.82
C ASN A 110 36.61 28.54 -44.15
N THR A 111 35.84 27.59 -43.64
CA THR A 111 34.58 27.86 -42.94
C THR A 111 34.85 28.00 -41.46
N ARG A 112 34.76 29.22 -40.94
CA ARG A 112 34.93 29.49 -39.50
C ARG A 112 33.58 29.43 -38.81
N THR A 113 33.53 28.81 -37.64
CA THR A 113 32.30 28.62 -36.87
C THR A 113 32.37 29.38 -35.55
N TYR A 114 31.31 30.09 -35.15
CA TYR A 114 31.25 30.77 -33.85
C TYR A 114 29.81 30.90 -33.32
N LEU A 115 29.68 31.27 -32.05
CA LEU A 115 28.43 31.57 -31.38
C LEU A 115 28.37 33.08 -31.09
N ASP A 116 27.46 33.79 -31.73
CA ASP A 116 27.15 35.19 -31.41
C ASP A 116 26.24 35.29 -30.16
N ASP A 117 25.96 36.50 -29.69
CA ASP A 117 25.06 36.77 -28.56
C ASP A 117 23.73 36.02 -28.70
N TYR A 118 23.17 36.03 -29.91
CA TYR A 118 21.90 35.39 -30.21
C TYR A 118 21.98 33.86 -30.14
N ALA A 119 23.08 33.27 -30.61
CA ALA A 119 23.33 31.84 -30.56
C ALA A 119 23.57 31.36 -29.12
N ILE A 120 24.29 32.14 -28.30
CA ILE A 120 24.47 31.85 -26.86
C ILE A 120 23.15 31.90 -26.11
N ASP A 121 22.35 32.95 -26.30
CA ASP A 121 21.03 33.04 -25.68
C ASP A 121 20.10 31.91 -26.14
N SER A 122 20.15 31.57 -27.44
CA SER A 122 19.40 30.44 -28.00
C SER A 122 19.85 29.11 -27.40
N LEU A 123 21.15 28.90 -27.18
CA LEU A 123 21.70 27.69 -26.57
C LEU A 123 21.33 27.59 -25.09
N LYS A 124 21.46 28.69 -24.33
CA LYS A 124 21.01 28.75 -22.93
C LYS A 124 19.52 28.44 -22.82
N TRP A 125 18.72 29.05 -23.68
CA TRP A 125 17.29 28.77 -23.75
C TRP A 125 17.04 27.30 -24.09
N TYR A 126 17.79 26.73 -25.04
CA TYR A 126 17.69 25.31 -25.41
C TYR A 126 18.09 24.38 -24.26
N ILE A 127 19.08 24.76 -23.44
CA ILE A 127 19.45 24.02 -22.23
C ILE A 127 18.37 24.13 -21.15
N ILE A 128 17.82 25.33 -20.90
CA ILE A 128 16.72 25.50 -19.94
C ILE A 128 15.49 24.75 -20.40
N ASP A 129 15.12 24.88 -21.67
CA ASP A 129 13.94 24.25 -22.26
C ASP A 129 14.12 22.74 -22.27
N ASP A 130 15.24 22.22 -22.79
CA ASP A 130 15.51 20.80 -22.76
C ASP A 130 15.58 20.29 -21.32
N ALA A 131 16.29 20.94 -20.38
CA ALA A 131 16.30 20.52 -18.98
C ALA A 131 14.90 20.51 -18.33
N LYS A 132 14.07 21.55 -18.55
CA LYS A 132 12.66 21.61 -18.09
C LYS A 132 11.76 20.57 -18.75
N GLN A 133 12.12 20.11 -19.94
CA GLN A 133 11.37 19.15 -20.72
C GLN A 133 11.84 17.70 -20.48
N GLN A 134 13.13 17.52 -20.24
CA GLN A 134 13.78 16.30 -19.76
C GLN A 134 13.45 16.05 -18.29
N MET A 135 12.95 17.08 -17.56
CA MET A 135 12.73 17.07 -16.11
C MET A 135 12.20 15.71 -15.68
N VAL A 136 13.15 14.90 -15.20
CA VAL A 136 12.83 13.67 -14.48
C VAL A 136 12.30 14.10 -13.11
N PHE A 137 12.91 15.15 -12.53
CA PHE A 137 12.49 15.81 -11.30
C PHE A 137 11.37 16.84 -11.50
N SER A 138 10.25 16.61 -10.83
CA SER A 138 9.18 17.60 -10.57
C SER A 138 9.11 17.81 -9.06
N GLN A 139 9.21 19.07 -8.61
CA GLN A 139 9.08 19.39 -7.18
C GLN A 139 7.75 18.87 -6.62
N GLN A 140 6.66 18.95 -7.39
CA GLN A 140 5.35 18.46 -6.99
C GLN A 140 5.31 16.94 -6.89
N ALA A 141 5.95 16.21 -7.82
CA ALA A 141 6.07 14.77 -7.73
C ALA A 141 6.95 14.34 -6.54
N TYR A 142 8.02 15.09 -6.26
CA TYR A 142 8.85 14.89 -5.08
C TYR A 142 8.07 15.12 -3.78
N ASP A 143 7.41 16.27 -3.65
CA ASP A 143 6.56 16.58 -2.49
C ASP A 143 5.45 15.54 -2.31
N PHE A 144 4.92 15.01 -3.41
CA PHE A 144 3.91 13.96 -3.41
C PHE A 144 4.47 12.63 -2.87
N VAL A 145 5.62 12.17 -3.37
CA VAL A 145 6.24 10.94 -2.90
C VAL A 145 6.81 11.09 -1.48
N LEU A 146 7.25 12.30 -1.10
CA LEU A 146 7.63 12.61 0.29
C LEU A 146 6.48 12.37 1.27
N LYS A 147 5.23 12.71 0.90
CA LYS A 147 4.06 12.45 1.74
C LYS A 147 3.76 10.95 1.92
N MET A 148 4.24 10.12 1.01
CA MET A 148 4.10 8.66 1.10
C MET A 148 5.24 8.00 1.90
N ARG A 149 6.24 8.76 2.36
CA ARG A 149 7.33 8.23 3.19
C ARG A 149 6.80 7.75 4.53
N ASN A 150 7.45 6.72 5.07
CA ASN A 150 7.12 6.09 6.36
C ASN A 150 5.74 5.40 6.39
N VAL A 151 5.11 5.20 5.23
CA VAL A 151 3.92 4.36 5.11
C VAL A 151 4.34 3.05 4.47
N ASP A 152 4.03 1.96 5.16
CA ASP A 152 4.29 0.61 4.68
C ASP A 152 2.99 -0.04 4.19
N PHE A 153 3.10 -0.74 3.07
CA PHE A 153 1.97 -1.29 2.33
C PHE A 153 2.11 -2.80 2.16
N LEU A 154 0.98 -3.50 2.23
CA LEU A 154 0.87 -4.95 2.06
C LEU A 154 1.30 -5.41 0.67
N ASP A 155 0.99 -4.61 -0.36
CA ASP A 155 1.37 -4.86 -1.75
C ASP A 155 1.50 -3.55 -2.55
N SER A 156 2.00 -3.64 -3.78
CA SER A 156 2.10 -2.48 -4.68
C SER A 156 0.73 -1.92 -5.07
N ILE A 157 -0.30 -2.75 -5.11
CA ILE A 157 -1.66 -2.33 -5.50
C ILE A 157 -2.22 -1.37 -4.44
N GLN A 158 -2.10 -1.71 -3.17
CA GLN A 158 -2.48 -0.88 -2.02
C GLN A 158 -1.72 0.44 -2.04
N LEU A 159 -0.40 0.40 -2.30
CA LEU A 159 0.42 1.61 -2.43
C LEU A 159 -0.05 2.51 -3.57
N HIS A 160 -0.29 1.97 -4.77
CA HIS A 160 -0.79 2.76 -5.91
C HIS A 160 -2.18 3.35 -5.65
N ARG A 161 -3.03 2.62 -4.92
CA ARG A 161 -4.35 3.11 -4.52
C ARG A 161 -4.24 4.23 -3.49
N TYR A 162 -3.39 4.05 -2.50
CA TYR A 162 -3.06 5.10 -1.53
C TYR A 162 -2.56 6.36 -2.24
N ALA A 163 -1.64 6.22 -3.19
CA ALA A 163 -1.14 7.33 -4.01
C ALA A 163 -2.29 8.04 -4.76
N LYS A 164 -3.18 7.28 -5.41
CA LYS A 164 -4.35 7.85 -6.10
C LYS A 164 -5.30 8.58 -5.17
N ASN A 165 -5.54 8.05 -3.98
CA ASN A 165 -6.38 8.68 -2.98
C ASN A 165 -5.73 9.93 -2.37
N LEU A 166 -4.42 9.90 -2.14
CA LEU A 166 -3.62 11.06 -1.75
C LEU A 166 -3.70 12.16 -2.82
N LEU A 167 -3.63 11.78 -4.10
CA LEU A 167 -3.80 12.70 -5.22
C LEU A 167 -5.21 13.30 -5.22
N ALA A 168 -6.25 12.46 -5.03
CA ALA A 168 -7.64 12.91 -4.92
C ALA A 168 -7.84 13.91 -3.77
N SER A 169 -7.27 13.60 -2.61
CA SER A 169 -7.26 14.45 -1.42
C SER A 169 -6.53 15.78 -1.66
N SER A 170 -5.38 15.74 -2.35
CA SER A 170 -4.62 16.95 -2.71
C SER A 170 -5.40 17.93 -3.58
N PHE A 171 -6.28 17.40 -4.45
CA PHE A 171 -7.21 18.17 -5.26
C PHE A 171 -8.56 18.43 -4.59
N LYS A 172 -8.74 17.95 -3.34
CA LYS A 172 -9.98 18.05 -2.55
C LYS A 172 -11.21 17.55 -3.32
N LEU A 173 -11.01 16.54 -4.17
CA LEU A 173 -12.08 16.02 -5.01
C LEU A 173 -13.16 15.41 -4.13
N CYS A 174 -14.39 15.85 -4.37
CA CYS A 174 -15.57 15.34 -3.69
C CYS A 174 -15.53 15.47 -2.15
N SER A 175 -14.85 16.50 -1.63
CA SER A 175 -14.61 16.71 -0.20
C SER A 175 -15.70 17.50 0.54
N GLY A 176 -16.66 18.10 -0.17
CA GLY A 176 -17.71 18.95 0.41
C GLY A 176 -17.27 20.31 0.96
N HIS A 177 -15.96 20.64 0.91
CA HIS A 177 -15.43 21.92 1.36
C HIS A 177 -14.82 22.71 0.20
N VAL A 178 -15.46 23.82 -0.17
CA VAL A 178 -14.97 24.74 -1.20
C VAL A 178 -13.78 25.54 -0.64
N HIS A 179 -12.61 25.40 -1.25
CA HIS A 179 -11.45 26.26 -0.96
C HIS A 179 -10.85 26.80 -2.25
N ASN A 180 -10.50 28.09 -2.25
CA ASN A 180 -9.79 28.76 -3.33
C ASN A 180 -8.29 28.38 -3.30
N GLN A 181 -7.94 27.17 -3.75
CA GLN A 181 -6.54 26.73 -3.95
C GLN A 181 -6.15 26.63 -5.43
N SER A 182 -6.67 27.54 -6.27
CA SER A 182 -6.41 27.54 -7.72
C SER A 182 -4.92 27.61 -8.07
N GLU A 183 -4.12 28.31 -7.26
CA GLU A 183 -2.69 28.54 -7.53
C GLU A 183 -1.84 27.27 -7.43
N TYR A 184 -2.15 26.37 -6.48
CA TYR A 184 -1.43 25.09 -6.34
C TYR A 184 -1.79 24.12 -7.48
N ILE A 185 -3.07 24.10 -7.88
CA ILE A 185 -3.56 23.26 -8.99
C ILE A 185 -2.90 23.68 -10.30
N ASP A 186 -2.80 25.00 -10.54
CA ASP A 186 -2.19 25.55 -11.74
C ASP A 186 -0.70 25.17 -11.83
N ALA A 187 0.07 25.39 -10.76
CA ALA A 187 1.49 25.05 -10.72
C ALA A 187 1.73 23.53 -10.89
N ALA A 188 0.89 22.70 -10.26
CA ALA A 188 0.99 21.25 -10.37
C ALA A 188 0.70 20.77 -11.79
N LEU A 189 -0.43 21.20 -12.38
CA LEU A 189 -0.77 20.85 -13.76
C LEU A 189 0.30 21.36 -14.74
N GLU A 190 0.74 22.61 -14.63
CA GLU A 190 1.78 23.15 -15.51
C GLU A 190 3.08 22.34 -15.47
N SER A 191 3.52 21.91 -14.27
CA SER A 191 4.67 21.02 -14.10
C SER A 191 4.45 19.67 -14.81
N PHE A 192 3.28 19.04 -14.62
CA PHE A 192 2.98 17.73 -15.19
C PHE A 192 2.96 17.74 -16.73
N PHE A 193 2.44 18.81 -17.34
CA PHE A 193 2.33 18.90 -18.79
C PHE A 193 3.65 19.26 -19.50
N ALA A 194 4.74 19.57 -18.77
CA ALA A 194 6.05 19.88 -19.35
C ALA A 194 6.65 18.70 -20.15
N LYS A 195 6.61 17.47 -19.62
CA LYS A 195 7.10 16.26 -20.32
C LYS A 195 6.28 15.97 -21.60
N LYS A 196 4.96 16.15 -21.53
CA LYS A 196 4.07 16.00 -22.70
C LYS A 196 4.39 17.04 -23.78
N ARG A 197 4.66 18.29 -23.38
CA ARG A 197 5.06 19.38 -24.29
C ARG A 197 6.32 18.98 -25.07
N LYS A 198 7.34 18.44 -24.39
CA LYS A 198 8.56 17.94 -25.03
C LYS A 198 8.27 16.95 -26.13
N ASN A 199 7.59 15.85 -25.79
CA ASN A 199 7.37 14.74 -26.71
C ASN A 199 6.66 15.19 -27.98
N ILE A 200 5.73 16.15 -27.86
CA ILE A 200 5.03 16.73 -29.02
C ILE A 200 5.98 17.63 -29.84
N VAL A 201 6.80 18.47 -29.19
CA VAL A 201 7.79 19.31 -29.88
C VAL A 201 8.80 18.44 -30.62
N ASP A 202 9.38 17.43 -29.97
CA ASP A 202 10.37 16.52 -30.55
C ASP A 202 9.80 15.74 -31.72
N SER A 203 8.61 15.13 -31.56
CA SER A 203 7.94 14.40 -32.64
C SER A 203 7.60 15.31 -33.82
N THR A 204 7.16 16.56 -33.57
CA THR A 204 6.88 17.52 -34.64
C THR A 204 8.18 17.93 -35.35
N ARG A 205 9.25 18.18 -34.60
CA ARG A 205 10.56 18.56 -35.14
C ARG A 205 11.17 17.43 -35.98
N GLU A 206 11.09 16.19 -35.51
CA GLU A 206 11.59 15.02 -36.22
C GLU A 206 10.87 14.83 -37.55
N ALA A 207 9.52 14.85 -37.52
CA ALA A 207 8.71 14.78 -38.74
C ALA A 207 9.05 15.91 -39.73
N CYS A 208 9.22 17.15 -39.24
CA CYS A 208 9.56 18.26 -40.13
C CYS A 208 11.01 18.16 -40.67
N SER A 209 11.96 17.66 -39.88
CA SER A 209 13.33 17.39 -40.34
C SER A 209 13.35 16.35 -41.47
N GLU A 210 12.60 15.26 -41.34
CA GLU A 210 12.47 14.25 -42.40
C GLU A 210 11.88 14.83 -43.69
N ILE A 211 10.85 15.68 -43.58
CA ILE A 211 10.28 16.40 -44.72
C ILE A 211 11.36 17.25 -45.41
N CYS A 212 12.14 18.02 -44.66
CA CYS A 212 13.16 18.88 -45.23
C CYS A 212 14.33 18.10 -45.85
N LYS A 213 14.79 17.01 -45.21
CA LYS A 213 15.80 16.11 -45.79
C LYS A 213 15.33 15.56 -47.14
N ASN A 214 14.07 15.11 -47.20
CA ASN A 214 13.48 14.61 -48.44
C ASN A 214 13.35 15.69 -49.52
N GLN A 215 13.10 16.95 -49.16
CA GLN A 215 13.05 18.06 -50.13
C GLN A 215 14.43 18.45 -50.65
N GLU A 216 15.45 18.40 -49.80
CA GLU A 216 16.84 18.63 -50.19
C GLU A 216 17.38 17.52 -51.09
N LEU A 217 17.11 16.25 -50.77
CA LEU A 217 17.44 15.11 -51.63
C LEU A 217 16.82 15.23 -53.02
N ARG A 218 15.62 15.83 -53.11
CA ARG A 218 14.94 16.12 -54.37
C ARG A 218 15.42 17.40 -55.05
N LYS A 219 16.45 18.07 -54.51
CA LYS A 219 17.01 19.36 -54.95
C LYS A 219 15.97 20.47 -55.10
N ARG A 220 14.86 20.39 -54.36
CA ARG A 220 13.75 21.37 -54.46
C ARG A 220 14.01 22.60 -53.61
N GLU A 221 14.70 22.43 -52.50
CA GLU A 221 14.95 23.48 -51.50
C GLU A 221 16.16 23.05 -50.67
N LYS A 222 17.05 23.99 -50.31
CA LYS A 222 18.15 23.69 -49.37
C LYS A 222 17.56 23.36 -48.00
N TYR A 223 18.12 22.37 -47.30
CA TYR A 223 17.60 21.93 -46.01
C TYR A 223 17.45 23.07 -45.00
N GLY A 224 18.46 23.95 -44.91
CA GLY A 224 18.40 25.13 -44.05
C GLY A 224 17.21 26.06 -44.32
N ALA A 225 16.94 26.37 -45.59
CA ALA A 225 15.81 27.22 -45.98
C ALA A 225 14.46 26.56 -45.72
N CYS A 226 14.36 25.25 -45.94
CA CYS A 226 13.18 24.46 -45.59
C CYS A 226 12.94 24.45 -44.08
N MET A 227 14.00 24.24 -43.28
CA MET A 227 13.92 24.24 -41.82
C MET A 227 13.45 25.59 -41.28
N GLU A 228 13.92 26.70 -41.83
CA GLU A 228 13.50 28.04 -41.42
C GLU A 228 12.01 28.30 -41.72
N ARG A 229 11.55 27.88 -42.91
CA ARG A 229 10.18 28.11 -43.36
C ARG A 229 9.15 27.17 -42.75
N LYS A 230 9.48 25.88 -42.65
CA LYS A 230 8.54 24.81 -42.24
C LYS A 230 8.74 24.32 -40.82
N CYS A 231 9.93 24.50 -40.26
CA CYS A 231 10.31 24.00 -38.94
C CYS A 231 10.65 25.15 -37.99
N ASN A 232 9.98 26.30 -38.17
CA ASN A 232 10.18 27.45 -37.31
C ASN A 232 9.86 27.05 -35.86
N MET A 233 10.89 26.90 -35.03
CA MET A 233 10.73 26.43 -33.66
C MET A 233 9.76 27.32 -32.89
N ARG A 234 9.80 28.66 -33.06
CA ARG A 234 8.85 29.55 -32.38
C ARG A 234 7.39 29.21 -32.72
N GLN A 235 7.11 28.85 -33.98
CA GLN A 235 5.77 28.41 -34.38
C GLN A 235 5.41 27.04 -33.81
N ILE A 236 6.33 26.07 -33.83
CA ILE A 236 6.12 24.75 -33.21
C ILE A 236 5.82 24.91 -31.72
N TYR A 237 6.67 25.64 -30.98
CA TYR A 237 6.46 25.91 -29.55
C TYR A 237 5.16 26.66 -29.26
N SER A 238 4.77 27.61 -30.12
CA SER A 238 3.50 28.33 -29.99
C SER A 238 2.31 27.41 -30.20
N ASN A 239 2.33 26.58 -31.25
CA ASN A 239 1.25 25.63 -31.56
C ASN A 239 1.13 24.54 -30.50
N VAL A 240 2.25 23.95 -30.07
CA VAL A 240 2.26 22.98 -28.97
C VAL A 240 1.84 23.67 -27.67
N GLY A 241 2.30 24.89 -27.41
CA GLY A 241 1.88 25.69 -26.25
C GLY A 241 0.37 25.87 -26.20
N LYS A 242 -0.26 26.27 -27.31
CA LYS A 242 -1.74 26.38 -27.41
C LYS A 242 -2.45 25.06 -27.13
N LYS A 243 -1.93 23.95 -27.67
CA LYS A 243 -2.48 22.60 -27.42
C LYS A 243 -2.36 22.20 -25.95
N ILE A 244 -1.20 22.42 -25.34
CA ILE A 244 -0.94 22.11 -23.93
C ILE A 244 -1.79 23.00 -23.01
N ILE A 245 -1.90 24.31 -23.28
CA ILE A 245 -2.78 25.21 -22.53
C ILE A 245 -4.23 24.71 -22.58
N SER A 246 -4.70 24.25 -23.75
CA SER A 246 -6.04 23.68 -23.88
C SER A 246 -6.22 22.39 -23.05
N ASP A 247 -5.21 21.52 -23.00
CA ASP A 247 -5.23 20.32 -22.17
C ASP A 247 -5.20 20.66 -20.67
N ILE A 248 -4.35 21.60 -20.24
CA ILE A 248 -4.28 22.09 -18.85
C ILE A 248 -5.64 22.68 -18.44
N GLN A 249 -6.23 23.54 -19.28
CA GLN A 249 -7.55 24.12 -19.03
C GLN A 249 -8.64 23.04 -18.94
N ARG A 250 -8.53 21.96 -19.72
CA ARG A 250 -9.44 20.82 -19.66
C ARG A 250 -9.33 20.08 -18.32
N GLU A 251 -8.12 19.78 -17.86
CA GLU A 251 -7.90 19.14 -16.55
C GLU A 251 -8.31 20.07 -15.40
N LYS A 252 -7.98 21.36 -15.48
CA LYS A 252 -8.40 22.35 -14.50
C LYS A 252 -9.91 22.41 -14.39
N LYS A 253 -10.62 22.52 -15.52
CA LYS A 253 -12.09 22.50 -15.55
C LYS A 253 -12.67 21.20 -15.01
N PHE A 254 -11.98 20.08 -15.21
CA PHE A 254 -12.33 18.82 -14.59
C PHE A 254 -12.14 18.87 -13.06
N ILE A 255 -10.97 19.28 -12.56
CA ILE A 255 -10.70 19.39 -11.12
C ILE A 255 -11.69 20.35 -10.46
N ASP A 256 -11.87 21.56 -11.01
CA ASP A 256 -12.81 22.57 -10.51
C ASP A 256 -14.26 22.08 -10.48
N ARG A 257 -14.64 21.17 -11.39
CA ARG A 257 -15.98 20.58 -11.40
C ARG A 257 -16.24 19.69 -10.19
N TYR A 258 -15.21 19.08 -9.61
CA TYR A 258 -15.35 18.08 -8.54
C TYR A 258 -14.73 18.54 -7.22
N SER A 259 -13.83 19.51 -7.23
CA SER A 259 -13.18 20.02 -6.03
C SER A 259 -14.18 20.73 -5.12
N GLY A 260 -14.14 20.38 -3.83
CA GLY A 260 -14.99 20.97 -2.80
C GLY A 260 -16.49 20.67 -2.90
N ARG A 261 -16.92 19.84 -3.86
CA ARG A 261 -18.32 19.40 -3.99
C ARG A 261 -18.56 18.14 -3.19
N ILE A 262 -19.82 17.83 -2.91
CA ILE A 262 -20.24 16.47 -2.57
C ILE A 262 -20.60 15.80 -3.90
N CYS A 263 -20.02 14.64 -4.21
CA CYS A 263 -20.26 13.93 -5.46
C CYS A 263 -21.24 12.77 -5.25
N SER A 264 -22.02 12.42 -6.27
CA SER A 264 -22.69 11.11 -6.36
C SER A 264 -21.70 9.99 -6.72
N ASP A 265 -22.10 8.72 -6.58
CA ASP A 265 -21.20 7.56 -6.76
C ASP A 265 -20.64 7.55 -8.19
N ASP A 266 -21.50 7.81 -9.16
CA ASP A 266 -21.13 7.93 -10.57
C ASP A 266 -20.15 9.07 -10.84
N LEU A 267 -20.34 10.22 -10.18
CA LEU A 267 -19.44 11.37 -10.35
C LEU A 267 -18.08 11.10 -9.72
N TRP A 268 -18.04 10.44 -8.57
CA TRP A 268 -16.79 10.02 -7.95
C TRP A 268 -16.07 9.00 -8.81
N LYS A 269 -16.75 7.96 -9.29
CA LYS A 269 -16.16 6.97 -10.21
C LYS A 269 -15.55 7.65 -11.43
N LYS A 270 -16.32 8.50 -12.12
CA LYS A 270 -15.82 9.29 -13.26
C LYS A 270 -14.63 10.17 -12.88
N SER A 271 -14.63 10.75 -11.68
CA SER A 271 -13.50 11.54 -11.22
C SER A 271 -12.27 10.66 -10.94
N PHE A 272 -12.47 9.47 -10.38
CA PHE A 272 -11.42 8.55 -10.02
C PHE A 272 -10.78 7.89 -11.24
N ASP A 273 -11.57 7.54 -12.27
CA ASP A 273 -11.06 7.05 -13.55
C ASP A 273 -10.19 8.11 -14.24
N ARG A 274 -10.59 9.38 -14.16
CA ARG A 274 -9.79 10.49 -14.67
C ARG A 274 -8.54 10.73 -13.84
N LEU A 275 -8.61 10.61 -12.52
CA LEU A 275 -7.45 10.64 -11.64
C LEU A 275 -6.49 9.50 -11.92
N ASP A 276 -6.98 8.30 -12.22
CA ASP A 276 -6.14 7.16 -12.58
C ASP A 276 -5.34 7.43 -13.84
N SER A 277 -5.95 8.12 -14.81
CA SER A 277 -5.25 8.61 -16.00
C SER A 277 -4.17 9.63 -15.65
N LEU A 278 -4.45 10.60 -14.78
CA LEU A 278 -3.47 11.60 -14.33
C LEU A 278 -2.33 10.95 -13.54
N TYR A 279 -2.67 10.05 -12.61
CA TYR A 279 -1.73 9.29 -11.81
C TYR A 279 -0.80 8.46 -12.70
N SER A 280 -1.36 7.67 -13.61
CA SER A 280 -0.60 6.81 -14.53
C SER A 280 0.32 7.62 -15.44
N LEU A 281 -0.13 8.81 -15.86
CA LEU A 281 0.63 9.65 -16.78
C LEU A 281 1.77 10.41 -16.09
N TYR A 282 1.62 10.80 -14.82
CA TYR A 282 2.50 11.78 -14.18
C TYR A 282 3.21 11.30 -12.92
N PHE A 283 2.57 10.43 -12.12
CA PHE A 283 3.09 10.04 -10.82
C PHE A 283 3.56 8.59 -10.77
N LYS A 284 2.95 7.70 -11.55
CA LYS A 284 3.24 6.28 -11.51
C LYS A 284 4.73 5.98 -11.68
N GLU A 285 5.38 6.59 -12.66
CA GLU A 285 6.81 6.40 -12.90
C GLU A 285 7.68 6.81 -11.70
N VAL A 286 7.37 7.94 -11.05
CA VAL A 286 8.12 8.44 -9.89
C VAL A 286 7.85 7.58 -8.66
N VAL A 287 6.61 7.15 -8.47
CA VAL A 287 6.21 6.24 -7.39
C VAL A 287 6.89 4.88 -7.57
N ASP A 288 6.83 4.30 -8.77
CA ASP A 288 7.50 3.04 -9.14
C ASP A 288 9.02 3.15 -8.98
N PHE A 289 9.61 4.28 -9.38
CA PHE A 289 11.04 4.54 -9.20
C PHE A 289 11.43 4.60 -7.72
N SER A 290 10.59 5.21 -6.89
CA SER A 290 10.84 5.40 -5.45
C SER A 290 10.46 4.19 -4.60
N LEU A 291 9.79 3.21 -5.20
CA LEU A 291 9.30 2.01 -4.55
C LEU A 291 10.45 1.07 -4.18
N ASP A 292 10.43 0.57 -2.94
CA ASP A 292 11.20 -0.59 -2.54
C ASP A 292 10.27 -1.69 -2.04
N LYS A 293 10.55 -2.92 -2.51
CA LYS A 293 9.98 -4.12 -1.93
C LYS A 293 10.96 -4.66 -0.91
N VAL A 294 10.58 -4.60 0.36
CA VAL A 294 11.43 -5.00 1.47
C VAL A 294 11.07 -6.41 1.88
N TYR A 295 12.08 -7.30 1.84
CA TYR A 295 11.98 -8.64 2.39
C TYR A 295 12.62 -8.61 3.78
N ASN A 296 11.85 -8.96 4.81
CA ASN A 296 12.44 -9.13 6.13
C ASN A 296 13.21 -10.45 6.13
N ASN A 297 14.53 -10.38 6.20
CA ASN A 297 15.39 -11.57 6.16
C ASN A 297 15.41 -12.29 7.51
N ASP A 298 15.07 -11.58 8.59
CA ASP A 298 15.10 -12.09 9.95
C ASP A 298 13.68 -12.12 10.51
N ASP A 299 13.22 -13.31 10.91
CA ASP A 299 12.00 -13.45 11.69
C ASP A 299 12.28 -12.95 13.11
N ALA A 300 12.22 -11.64 13.30
CA ALA A 300 12.34 -11.02 14.61
C ALA A 300 11.17 -11.47 15.50
N SER A 301 11.45 -11.69 16.79
CA SER A 301 10.41 -12.02 17.75
C SER A 301 9.42 -10.87 17.88
N ILE A 302 8.14 -11.20 18.01
CA ILE A 302 7.06 -10.22 18.12
C ILE A 302 7.00 -9.75 19.56
N ILE A 303 7.12 -8.44 19.76
CA ILE A 303 7.08 -7.81 21.09
C ILE A 303 5.86 -6.89 21.13
N LEU A 304 4.78 -7.35 21.76
CA LEU A 304 3.62 -6.50 22.03
C LEU A 304 3.86 -5.76 23.34
N ASN A 305 4.42 -4.55 23.26
CA ASN A 305 4.48 -3.67 24.42
C ASN A 305 3.05 -3.20 24.75
N GLY A 306 2.49 -3.61 25.88
CA GLY A 306 1.16 -3.15 26.34
C GLY A 306 1.27 -2.00 27.35
N LYS A 307 1.88 -0.86 26.97
CA LYS A 307 2.23 0.30 27.84
C LYS A 307 1.16 0.63 28.90
N PHE A 308 1.19 -0.05 30.06
CA PHE A 308 0.11 -0.04 31.06
C PHE A 308 -1.32 -0.13 30.49
N SER A 309 -1.51 -0.78 29.34
CA SER A 309 -2.84 -0.96 28.77
C SER A 309 -3.66 -1.88 29.68
N GLY A 310 -4.94 -1.59 29.80
CA GLY A 310 -5.92 -2.43 30.48
C GLY A 310 -6.25 -3.70 29.70
N ALA A 311 -7.21 -4.47 30.24
CA ALA A 311 -7.88 -5.52 29.48
C ALA A 311 -8.73 -4.89 28.38
N SER A 312 -8.97 -5.64 27.31
CA SER A 312 -9.99 -5.33 26.31
C SER A 312 -11.34 -5.05 26.95
N HIS A 313 -11.98 -3.96 26.51
CA HIS A 313 -13.36 -3.61 26.84
C HIS A 313 -14.38 -4.40 26.01
N LYS A 314 -14.08 -5.65 25.63
CA LYS A 314 -14.87 -6.44 24.69
C LYS A 314 -16.38 -6.49 24.98
N GLU A 315 -16.79 -6.51 26.24
CA GLU A 315 -18.21 -6.52 26.64
C GLU A 315 -18.89 -5.13 26.49
N GLU A 316 -18.09 -4.08 26.47
CA GLU A 316 -18.49 -2.68 26.35
C GLU A 316 -18.29 -2.16 24.92
N LEU A 317 -17.71 -2.93 23.99
CA LEU A 317 -17.59 -2.55 22.59
C LEU A 317 -18.80 -3.04 21.76
N ASN A 318 -19.21 -2.24 20.78
CA ASN A 318 -20.14 -2.61 19.74
C ASN A 318 -19.42 -3.53 18.75
N GLY A 319 -19.84 -4.79 18.67
CA GLY A 319 -19.33 -5.75 17.68
C GLY A 319 -17.87 -6.17 17.89
N GLU A 320 -17.27 -6.73 16.83
CA GLU A 320 -15.86 -7.10 16.82
C GLU A 320 -15.00 -5.97 16.26
N ILE A 321 -14.10 -5.46 17.11
CA ILE A 321 -13.06 -4.51 16.71
C ILE A 321 -11.73 -5.26 16.56
N VAL A 322 -11.15 -5.21 15.37
CA VAL A 322 -9.98 -6.01 14.98
C VAL A 322 -8.79 -5.12 14.66
N GLY A 323 -7.69 -5.28 15.41
CA GLY A 323 -6.40 -4.66 15.08
C GLY A 323 -5.58 -5.57 14.18
N PHE A 324 -5.18 -5.12 12.99
CA PHE A 324 -4.28 -5.87 12.11
C PHE A 324 -2.82 -5.52 12.39
N TYR A 325 -2.07 -6.42 13.01
CA TYR A 325 -0.66 -6.23 13.33
C TYR A 325 0.22 -6.85 12.24
N PRO A 326 0.96 -6.04 11.44
CA PRO A 326 1.77 -6.56 10.37
C PRO A 326 3.11 -7.14 10.86
N TYR A 327 3.64 -8.14 10.15
CA TYR A 327 4.91 -8.77 10.50
C TYR A 327 6.11 -7.84 10.49
N TRP A 328 6.09 -6.76 9.71
CA TRP A 328 7.21 -5.81 9.65
C TRP A 328 7.29 -4.90 10.87
N TYR A 329 6.32 -4.96 11.78
CA TYR A 329 6.43 -4.37 13.12
C TYR A 329 7.03 -5.34 14.15
N ALA A 330 7.28 -6.61 13.79
CA ALA A 330 7.96 -7.53 14.69
C ALA A 330 9.36 -7.02 15.02
N GLY A 331 9.71 -7.04 16.31
CA GLY A 331 10.95 -6.45 16.83
C GLY A 331 10.96 -4.91 16.97
N ASP A 332 9.94 -4.19 16.51
CA ASP A 332 9.88 -2.73 16.65
C ASP A 332 9.49 -2.32 18.08
N THR A 333 10.50 -2.00 18.89
CA THR A 333 10.31 -1.53 20.26
C THR A 333 9.88 -0.06 20.36
N THR A 334 9.71 0.65 19.24
CA THR A 334 9.22 2.04 19.24
C THR A 334 7.70 2.13 19.19
N LYS A 335 7.04 0.98 19.00
CA LYS A 335 5.59 0.83 18.90
C LYS A 335 5.03 -0.01 20.04
N TRP A 336 3.74 0.16 20.29
CA TRP A 336 3.01 -0.53 21.35
C TRP A 336 1.56 -0.82 20.91
N VAL A 337 0.94 -1.84 21.50
CA VAL A 337 -0.44 -2.23 21.18
C VAL A 337 -1.36 -1.88 22.33
N ASP A 338 -2.41 -1.14 21.99
CA ASP A 338 -3.43 -0.76 22.95
C ASP A 338 -4.57 -1.79 22.96
N PHE A 339 -4.54 -2.70 23.92
CA PHE A 339 -5.50 -3.80 23.98
C PHE A 339 -6.91 -3.37 24.42
N GLU A 340 -7.07 -2.22 25.07
CA GLU A 340 -8.37 -1.77 25.60
C GLU A 340 -9.41 -1.57 24.48
N GLY A 341 -8.96 -1.07 23.32
CA GLY A 341 -9.83 -0.70 22.20
C GLY A 341 -10.05 -1.80 21.15
N ILE A 342 -9.60 -3.04 21.38
CA ILE A 342 -9.76 -4.13 20.41
C ILE A 342 -10.29 -5.38 21.08
N THR A 343 -11.08 -6.15 20.33
CA THR A 343 -11.59 -7.47 20.74
C THR A 343 -10.72 -8.61 20.21
N ARG A 344 -10.09 -8.38 19.05
CA ARG A 344 -9.18 -9.31 18.39
C ARG A 344 -7.95 -8.59 17.82
N LEU A 345 -6.85 -9.31 17.78
CA LEU A 345 -5.63 -8.91 17.10
C LEU A 345 -5.36 -9.92 15.96
N ALA A 346 -5.33 -9.45 14.72
CA ALA A 346 -5.02 -10.27 13.55
C ALA A 346 -3.55 -10.07 13.15
N TYR A 347 -2.71 -11.08 13.34
CA TYR A 347 -1.31 -11.05 12.95
C TYR A 347 -1.15 -11.37 11.46
N TYR A 348 -0.75 -10.37 10.68
CA TYR A 348 -0.41 -10.54 9.26
C TYR A 348 1.05 -10.93 9.11
N GLY A 349 1.33 -12.23 9.11
CA GLY A 349 2.71 -12.72 9.01
C GLY A 349 2.89 -14.19 8.65
N LEU A 350 1.86 -14.87 8.13
CA LEU A 350 2.01 -16.22 7.60
C LEU A 350 1.76 -16.24 6.09
N LYS A 351 2.53 -17.05 5.36
CA LYS A 351 2.29 -17.36 3.94
C LYS A 351 2.08 -18.85 3.77
N ALA A 352 1.17 -19.22 2.88
CA ALA A 352 1.07 -20.59 2.39
C ALA A 352 1.91 -20.75 1.13
N ASP A 353 2.88 -21.67 1.14
CA ASP A 353 3.70 -21.98 -0.03
C ASP A 353 2.88 -22.71 -1.12
N ASN A 354 3.50 -23.16 -2.23
CA ASN A 354 2.77 -23.86 -3.29
C ASN A 354 2.31 -25.28 -2.92
N ASN A 355 2.84 -25.85 -1.84
CA ASN A 355 2.49 -27.17 -1.32
C ASN A 355 1.45 -27.10 -0.19
N GLY A 356 1.11 -25.91 0.29
CA GLY A 356 0.20 -25.71 1.41
C GLY A 356 0.88 -25.70 2.78
N SER A 357 2.22 -25.66 2.85
CA SER A 357 2.96 -25.52 4.11
C SER A 357 2.87 -24.08 4.61
N LEU A 358 2.76 -23.91 5.93
CA LEU A 358 2.78 -22.58 6.54
C LEU A 358 4.23 -22.13 6.77
N VAL A 359 4.57 -20.97 6.22
CA VAL A 359 5.88 -20.35 6.37
C VAL A 359 5.79 -18.95 6.97
N THR A 360 6.83 -18.56 7.70
CA THR A 360 7.06 -17.20 8.20
C THR A 360 7.43 -16.25 7.06
N PRO A 361 7.53 -14.93 7.31
CA PRO A 361 7.93 -13.98 6.29
C PRO A 361 9.30 -14.26 5.66
N SER A 362 10.25 -14.80 6.44
CA SER A 362 11.57 -15.21 5.93
C SER A 362 11.55 -16.52 5.13
N GLY A 363 10.44 -17.27 5.15
CA GLY A 363 10.24 -18.55 4.49
C GLY A 363 10.56 -19.78 5.35
N LYS A 364 10.79 -19.62 6.66
CA LYS A 364 10.97 -20.76 7.59
C LYS A 364 9.63 -21.41 7.90
N SER A 365 9.63 -22.68 8.32
CA SER A 365 8.40 -23.35 8.76
C SER A 365 7.81 -22.65 9.98
N ALA A 366 6.55 -22.22 9.88
CA ALA A 366 5.84 -21.54 10.95
C ALA A 366 5.68 -22.44 12.18
N LEU A 367 5.42 -23.74 11.98
CA LEU A 367 5.33 -24.72 13.07
C LEU A 367 6.59 -24.73 13.94
N THR A 368 7.77 -24.80 13.30
CA THR A 368 9.05 -24.82 14.01
C THR A 368 9.41 -23.48 14.64
N HIS A 369 9.17 -22.37 13.93
CA HIS A 369 9.54 -21.05 14.41
C HIS A 369 8.75 -20.66 15.67
N PHE A 370 7.43 -20.89 15.67
CA PHE A 370 6.56 -20.55 16.78
C PHE A 370 6.51 -21.63 17.88
N ASP A 371 7.29 -22.71 17.78
CA ASP A 371 7.53 -23.64 18.89
C ASP A 371 8.53 -23.08 19.91
N GLU A 372 9.33 -22.08 19.51
CA GLU A 372 10.22 -21.35 20.41
C GLU A 372 9.44 -20.31 21.24
N LYS A 373 9.67 -20.29 22.56
CA LYS A 373 8.94 -19.45 23.52
C LYS A 373 8.94 -17.98 23.14
N ASP A 374 10.09 -17.44 22.75
CA ASP A 374 10.25 -16.03 22.43
C ASP A 374 9.41 -15.61 21.22
N ASN A 375 9.04 -16.55 20.35
CA ASN A 375 8.26 -16.28 19.15
C ASN A 375 6.75 -16.40 19.37
N TYR A 376 6.27 -17.13 20.38
CA TYR A 376 4.83 -17.23 20.68
C TYR A 376 4.38 -16.43 21.92
N GLU A 377 5.29 -15.89 22.73
CA GLU A 377 4.91 -15.21 23.99
C GLU A 377 3.97 -14.01 23.77
N PHE A 378 4.03 -13.37 22.61
CA PHE A 378 3.10 -12.31 22.23
C PHE A 378 1.63 -12.77 22.16
N VAL A 379 1.39 -14.06 21.85
CA VAL A 379 0.05 -14.65 21.88
C VAL A 379 -0.47 -14.66 23.32
N ASN A 380 0.38 -15.12 24.26
CA ASN A 380 0.06 -15.09 25.69
C ASN A 380 -0.17 -13.66 26.20
N GLU A 381 0.56 -12.68 25.67
CA GLU A 381 0.35 -11.26 25.97
C GLU A 381 -1.06 -10.81 25.56
N ALA A 382 -1.45 -11.01 24.29
CA ALA A 382 -2.80 -10.66 23.83
C ALA A 382 -3.89 -11.34 24.67
N HIS A 383 -3.72 -12.64 24.97
CA HIS A 383 -4.65 -13.40 25.80
C HIS A 383 -4.73 -12.89 27.24
N ARG A 384 -3.60 -12.45 27.83
CA ARG A 384 -3.56 -11.81 29.16
C ARG A 384 -4.43 -10.55 29.20
N HIS A 385 -4.47 -9.80 28.10
CA HIS A 385 -5.34 -8.63 27.93
C HIS A 385 -6.76 -8.96 27.43
N ASN A 386 -7.18 -10.23 27.45
CA ASN A 386 -8.50 -10.67 27.00
C ASN A 386 -8.79 -10.36 25.51
N VAL A 387 -7.73 -10.32 24.69
CA VAL A 387 -7.81 -10.13 23.25
C VAL A 387 -7.57 -11.46 22.55
N LYS A 388 -8.46 -11.84 21.64
CA LYS A 388 -8.28 -13.06 20.82
C LYS A 388 -7.25 -12.81 19.71
N LEU A 389 -6.47 -13.82 19.35
CA LEU A 389 -5.45 -13.73 18.31
C LEU A 389 -5.83 -14.52 17.06
N ASP A 390 -5.89 -13.85 15.91
CA ASP A 390 -6.09 -14.47 14.61
C ASP A 390 -4.81 -14.47 13.78
N TRP A 391 -4.55 -15.57 13.07
CA TRP A 391 -3.42 -15.66 12.15
C TRP A 391 -3.87 -15.41 10.71
N VAL A 392 -3.33 -14.39 10.06
CA VAL A 392 -3.63 -14.15 8.64
C VAL A 392 -2.67 -14.95 7.76
N VAL A 393 -3.23 -15.88 6.98
CA VAL A 393 -2.52 -16.73 6.03
C VAL A 393 -2.67 -16.16 4.63
N PHE A 394 -1.56 -15.67 4.08
CA PHE A 394 -1.49 -15.02 2.79
C PHE A 394 -1.10 -15.98 1.66
N LYS A 395 -1.74 -15.84 0.49
CA LYS A 395 -1.30 -16.45 -0.77
C LYS A 395 -1.78 -15.62 -1.96
N ASP A 396 -0.91 -15.35 -2.92
CA ASP A 396 -1.17 -14.46 -4.06
C ASP A 396 -0.82 -15.04 -5.44
N ASP A 397 -0.05 -16.12 -5.48
CA ASP A 397 0.23 -16.88 -6.70
C ASP A 397 -0.35 -18.30 -6.62
N TRP A 398 -1.09 -18.66 -7.66
CA TRP A 398 -1.79 -19.94 -7.84
C TRP A 398 -1.29 -20.72 -9.06
N LYS A 399 -0.25 -20.22 -9.74
CA LYS A 399 0.36 -20.94 -10.86
C LYS A 399 0.96 -22.26 -10.38
N ASN A 400 0.69 -23.33 -11.12
CA ASN A 400 1.20 -24.67 -10.85
C ASN A 400 0.80 -25.24 -9.46
N VAL A 401 -0.25 -24.72 -8.83
CA VAL A 401 -0.76 -25.24 -7.56
C VAL A 401 -1.82 -26.31 -7.83
N SER A 402 -1.57 -27.52 -7.34
CA SER A 402 -2.60 -28.55 -7.24
C SER A 402 -3.49 -28.26 -6.04
N LEU A 403 -4.68 -27.70 -6.28
CA LEU A 403 -5.58 -27.21 -5.23
C LEU A 403 -5.94 -28.26 -4.18
N GLU A 404 -6.17 -29.51 -4.58
CA GLU A 404 -6.55 -30.59 -3.65
C GLU A 404 -5.43 -30.92 -2.67
N SER A 405 -4.22 -31.16 -3.18
CA SER A 405 -3.05 -31.44 -2.33
C SER A 405 -2.68 -30.23 -1.47
N PHE A 406 -2.78 -29.02 -2.04
CA PHE A 406 -2.53 -27.77 -1.33
C PHE A 406 -3.49 -27.62 -0.15
N PHE A 407 -4.81 -27.75 -0.36
CA PHE A 407 -5.80 -27.58 0.70
C PHE A 407 -5.74 -28.69 1.76
N ALA A 408 -5.48 -29.94 1.37
CA ALA A 408 -5.32 -31.03 2.31
C ALA A 408 -4.11 -30.80 3.24
N LYS A 409 -2.97 -30.38 2.68
CA LYS A 409 -1.76 -30.07 3.46
C LYS A 409 -1.97 -28.84 4.33
N LEU A 410 -2.54 -27.76 3.78
CA LEU A 410 -2.82 -26.53 4.52
C LEU A 410 -3.76 -26.76 5.70
N THR A 411 -4.78 -27.61 5.53
CA THR A 411 -5.69 -28.00 6.61
C THR A 411 -4.96 -28.72 7.74
N GLY A 412 -3.99 -29.58 7.41
CA GLY A 412 -3.11 -30.21 8.40
C GLY A 412 -2.25 -29.20 9.14
N GLU A 413 -1.62 -28.30 8.41
CA GLU A 413 -0.70 -27.30 8.96
C GLU A 413 -1.41 -26.29 9.86
N ILE A 414 -2.56 -25.75 9.45
CA ILE A 414 -3.34 -24.80 10.27
C ILE A 414 -3.85 -25.49 11.54
N ASP A 415 -4.35 -26.71 11.44
CA ASP A 415 -4.84 -27.47 12.59
C ASP A 415 -3.74 -27.73 13.63
N GLU A 416 -2.58 -28.23 13.18
CA GLU A 416 -1.44 -28.46 14.07
C GLU A 416 -0.92 -27.16 14.68
N PHE A 417 -0.91 -26.09 13.88
CA PHE A 417 -0.38 -24.80 14.29
C PHE A 417 -1.27 -24.11 15.33
N LEU A 418 -2.57 -23.96 15.08
CA LEU A 418 -3.49 -23.24 15.97
C LEU A 418 -3.73 -24.00 17.27
N ASN A 419 -3.98 -25.31 17.20
CA ASN A 419 -4.35 -26.12 18.37
C ASN A 419 -3.15 -26.51 19.25
N LYS A 420 -1.94 -26.00 18.96
CA LYS A 420 -0.79 -26.17 19.85
C LYS A 420 -1.02 -25.37 21.13
N LYS A 421 -0.93 -26.03 22.28
CA LYS A 421 -1.05 -25.37 23.58
C LYS A 421 0.23 -24.61 23.94
N ILE A 422 0.10 -23.34 24.30
CA ILE A 422 1.24 -22.44 24.59
C ILE A 422 1.31 -21.95 26.04
N ASN A 423 0.25 -22.16 26.83
CA ASN A 423 0.19 -21.75 28.23
C ASN A 423 1.22 -22.50 29.09
N SER A 424 1.75 -21.79 30.09
CA SER A 424 2.61 -22.39 31.11
C SER A 424 1.86 -23.45 31.92
N SER A 425 2.60 -24.41 32.50
CA SER A 425 2.00 -25.41 33.40
C SER A 425 1.32 -24.77 34.62
N PHE A 426 1.80 -23.62 35.09
CA PHE A 426 1.17 -22.87 36.18
C PHE A 426 -0.20 -22.31 35.77
N GLN A 427 -0.30 -21.66 34.62
CA GLN A 427 -1.59 -21.16 34.11
C GLN A 427 -2.60 -22.29 33.94
N ARG A 428 -2.19 -23.40 33.32
CA ARG A 428 -3.05 -24.59 33.16
C ARG A 428 -3.56 -25.13 34.50
N PHE A 429 -2.70 -25.15 35.51
CA PHE A 429 -3.10 -25.53 36.86
C PHE A 429 -4.11 -24.56 37.47
N VAL A 430 -3.85 -23.24 37.37
CA VAL A 430 -4.77 -22.21 37.89
C VAL A 430 -6.15 -22.34 37.21
N ASN A 431 -6.19 -22.52 35.88
CA ASN A 431 -7.45 -22.72 35.13
C ASN A 431 -8.25 -23.90 35.64
N ALA A 432 -7.56 -25.02 35.85
CA ALA A 432 -8.19 -26.25 36.29
C ALA A 432 -8.83 -26.11 37.68
N VAL A 433 -8.20 -25.33 38.58
CA VAL A 433 -8.72 -25.15 39.96
C VAL A 433 -9.71 -24.00 40.10
N THR A 434 -9.69 -23.00 39.21
CA THR A 434 -10.63 -21.87 39.21
C THR A 434 -11.85 -22.07 38.31
N PHE A 435 -12.25 -23.33 38.07
CA PHE A 435 -13.43 -23.71 37.30
C PHE A 435 -13.41 -23.28 35.82
N ASN A 436 -12.25 -23.39 35.17
CA ASN A 436 -12.04 -23.31 33.72
C ASN A 436 -12.87 -22.20 33.03
N THR A 437 -12.69 -20.97 33.48
CA THR A 437 -13.33 -19.80 32.88
C THR A 437 -12.65 -19.48 31.54
N ASP A 438 -13.20 -19.95 30.42
CA ASP A 438 -12.95 -19.50 29.03
C ASP A 438 -11.55 -18.96 28.69
N GLU A 439 -10.48 -19.72 28.98
CA GLU A 439 -9.13 -19.21 28.76
C GLU A 439 -8.41 -19.86 27.58
N LEU A 440 -7.97 -18.97 26.70
CA LEU A 440 -7.32 -19.22 25.42
C LEU A 440 -5.99 -19.95 25.70
N GLU A 441 -5.97 -21.28 25.49
CA GLU A 441 -4.75 -22.09 25.69
C GLU A 441 -3.95 -22.30 24.41
N ASN A 442 -4.56 -22.00 23.28
CA ASN A 442 -4.13 -22.35 21.95
C ASN A 442 -3.24 -21.25 21.36
N ARG A 443 -2.40 -21.60 20.39
CA ARG A 443 -1.53 -20.64 19.68
C ARG A 443 -2.33 -19.62 18.86
N GLY A 444 -3.59 -19.87 18.60
CA GLY A 444 -4.50 -18.88 18.02
C GLY A 444 -5.97 -19.24 18.24
N ASP A 445 -6.80 -18.20 18.13
CA ASP A 445 -8.25 -18.23 18.29
C ASP A 445 -8.99 -18.13 16.96
N GLY A 446 -8.23 -18.01 15.87
CA GLY A 446 -8.75 -18.05 14.52
C GLY A 446 -7.68 -18.00 13.45
N VAL A 447 -8.11 -18.27 12.23
CA VAL A 447 -7.32 -18.10 11.01
C VAL A 447 -8.09 -17.23 10.04
N THR A 448 -7.39 -16.32 9.39
CA THR A 448 -7.94 -15.48 8.33
C THR A 448 -7.25 -15.85 7.03
N LEU A 449 -8.01 -16.30 6.05
CA LEU A 449 -7.48 -16.67 4.74
C LEU A 449 -7.47 -15.43 3.84
N PHE A 450 -6.28 -14.95 3.46
CA PHE A 450 -6.13 -13.84 2.51
C PHE A 450 -5.55 -14.35 1.19
N PHE A 451 -6.44 -14.92 0.37
CA PHE A 451 -6.09 -15.51 -0.92
C PHE A 451 -6.35 -14.50 -2.04
N LYS A 452 -5.30 -13.90 -2.59
CA LYS A 452 -5.37 -12.98 -3.75
C LYS A 452 -5.26 -13.76 -5.05
N ASN A 453 -5.87 -13.24 -6.12
CA ASN A 453 -5.83 -13.81 -7.47
C ASN A 453 -6.26 -15.29 -7.56
N PHE A 454 -7.12 -15.76 -6.65
CA PHE A 454 -7.62 -17.12 -6.66
C PHE A 454 -8.42 -17.40 -7.94
N PRO A 455 -8.28 -18.59 -8.56
CA PRO A 455 -9.03 -18.93 -9.77
C PRO A 455 -10.55 -18.80 -9.56
N LYS A 456 -11.23 -18.09 -10.47
CA LYS A 456 -12.66 -17.77 -10.35
C LYS A 456 -13.60 -18.78 -11.01
N ASP A 457 -13.06 -19.89 -11.53
CA ASP A 457 -13.88 -20.94 -12.13
C ASP A 457 -14.66 -21.72 -11.07
N SER A 458 -15.78 -22.33 -11.48
CA SER A 458 -16.69 -23.03 -10.57
C SER A 458 -16.04 -24.23 -9.89
N SER A 459 -15.11 -24.93 -10.56
CA SER A 459 -14.40 -26.09 -9.99
C SER A 459 -13.48 -25.65 -8.85
N SER A 460 -12.64 -24.63 -9.08
CA SER A 460 -11.77 -24.06 -8.05
C SER A 460 -12.55 -23.50 -6.87
N THR A 461 -13.68 -22.85 -7.14
CA THR A 461 -14.58 -22.31 -6.09
C THR A 461 -15.19 -23.41 -5.24
N SER A 462 -15.66 -24.50 -5.86
CA SER A 462 -16.19 -25.66 -5.13
C SER A 462 -15.11 -26.31 -4.27
N LYS A 463 -13.88 -26.44 -4.77
CA LYS A 463 -12.75 -26.98 -4.00
C LYS A 463 -12.43 -26.11 -2.79
N PHE A 464 -12.43 -24.79 -2.96
CA PHE A 464 -12.22 -23.86 -1.85
C PHE A 464 -13.33 -23.96 -0.80
N ASN A 465 -14.60 -24.00 -1.21
CA ASN A 465 -15.73 -24.09 -0.26
C ASN A 465 -15.69 -25.39 0.54
N ASN A 466 -15.34 -26.52 -0.09
CA ASN A 466 -15.15 -27.79 0.60
C ASN A 466 -14.01 -27.70 1.62
N PHE A 467 -12.84 -27.19 1.19
CA PHE A 467 -11.70 -26.94 2.08
C PHE A 467 -12.08 -26.06 3.28
N PHE A 468 -12.81 -24.96 3.05
CA PHE A 468 -13.20 -24.04 4.11
C PHE A 468 -14.09 -24.72 5.15
N GLY A 469 -15.08 -25.50 4.70
CA GLY A 469 -15.95 -26.29 5.58
C GLY A 469 -15.19 -27.38 6.34
N GLU A 470 -14.29 -28.11 5.67
CA GLU A 470 -13.44 -29.14 6.29
C GLU A 470 -12.51 -28.55 7.35
N LEU A 471 -11.84 -27.45 7.04
CA LEU A 471 -10.97 -26.74 7.97
C LEU A 471 -11.74 -26.30 9.21
N LYS A 472 -12.91 -25.67 9.01
CA LYS A 472 -13.77 -25.22 10.10
C LYS A 472 -14.17 -26.37 11.02
N ASN A 473 -14.70 -27.47 10.46
CA ASN A 473 -15.13 -28.63 11.24
C ASN A 473 -13.95 -29.22 12.03
N LYS A 474 -12.80 -29.40 11.37
CA LYS A 474 -11.60 -29.96 11.99
C LYS A 474 -11.07 -29.11 13.15
N LEU A 475 -11.10 -27.79 13.02
CA LEU A 475 -10.68 -26.89 14.09
C LEU A 475 -11.71 -26.88 15.24
N ALA A 476 -13.01 -26.87 14.92
CA ALA A 476 -14.09 -26.86 15.91
C ALA A 476 -14.12 -28.12 16.79
N GLU A 477 -13.69 -29.28 16.27
CA GLU A 477 -13.55 -30.53 17.04
C GLU A 477 -12.59 -30.40 18.23
N LYS A 478 -11.62 -29.49 18.17
CA LYS A 478 -10.60 -29.28 19.22
C LYS A 478 -10.80 -27.98 19.99
N ASN A 479 -11.36 -26.96 19.33
CA ASN A 479 -11.63 -25.66 19.91
C ASN A 479 -12.93 -25.11 19.33
N GLU A 480 -14.05 -25.28 20.05
CA GLU A 480 -15.37 -24.82 19.60
C GLU A 480 -15.45 -23.30 19.37
N SER A 481 -14.50 -22.52 19.89
CA SER A 481 -14.49 -21.06 19.80
C SER A 481 -13.59 -20.49 18.67
N VAL A 482 -12.96 -21.37 17.87
CA VAL A 482 -12.03 -20.99 16.80
C VAL A 482 -12.76 -20.42 15.59
N TYR A 483 -12.25 -19.32 15.04
CA TYR A 483 -12.84 -18.68 13.85
C TYR A 483 -12.08 -19.02 12.58
N VAL A 484 -12.80 -19.21 11.49
CA VAL A 484 -12.24 -19.30 10.13
C VAL A 484 -12.80 -18.13 9.33
N ASN A 485 -11.96 -17.14 9.06
CA ASN A 485 -12.33 -15.89 8.43
C ASN A 485 -11.81 -15.82 6.99
N LEU A 486 -12.42 -14.97 6.18
CA LEU A 486 -11.99 -14.68 4.82
C LEU A 486 -11.61 -13.21 4.72
N MET A 487 -10.49 -12.91 4.07
CA MET A 487 -10.04 -11.55 3.82
C MET A 487 -9.85 -11.31 2.32
N MET A 488 -10.33 -10.17 1.83
CA MET A 488 -10.17 -9.77 0.43
C MET A 488 -10.17 -8.25 0.27
N ASN A 489 -9.78 -7.77 -0.91
CA ASN A 489 -9.90 -6.34 -1.20
C ASN A 489 -11.33 -6.01 -1.60
N GLN A 490 -11.77 -4.79 -1.32
CA GLN A 490 -13.07 -4.29 -1.76
C GLN A 490 -13.34 -4.49 -3.27
N PHE A 491 -12.32 -4.27 -4.11
CA PHE A 491 -12.47 -4.41 -5.57
C PHE A 491 -12.65 -5.86 -6.04
N ASP A 492 -12.23 -6.84 -5.24
CA ASP A 492 -12.46 -8.24 -5.58
C ASP A 492 -13.95 -8.58 -5.44
N LEU A 493 -14.67 -7.87 -4.56
CA LEU A 493 -16.11 -8.00 -4.32
C LEU A 493 -17.00 -7.13 -5.23
N SER A 494 -16.44 -6.05 -5.78
CA SER A 494 -17.22 -5.07 -6.55
C SER A 494 -17.76 -5.67 -7.84
N VAL A 495 -19.03 -5.39 -8.14
CA VAL A 495 -19.62 -5.72 -9.44
C VAL A 495 -19.09 -4.71 -10.46
N ASP A 496 -18.57 -5.16 -11.60
CA ASP A 496 -18.12 -4.24 -12.64
C ASP A 496 -19.32 -3.56 -13.31
N ASN A 497 -19.71 -2.39 -12.78
CA ASN A 497 -20.84 -1.62 -13.27
C ASN A 497 -20.70 -1.16 -14.74
N HIS A 498 -19.54 -1.32 -15.40
CA HIS A 498 -19.44 -1.08 -16.85
C HIS A 498 -20.32 -2.03 -17.67
N GLN A 499 -20.71 -3.18 -17.10
CA GLN A 499 -21.63 -4.12 -17.74
C GLN A 499 -23.11 -3.81 -17.45
N LEU A 500 -23.42 -2.96 -16.46
CA LEU A 500 -24.80 -2.63 -16.09
C LEU A 500 -25.45 -1.55 -16.99
N ILE A 501 -24.66 -0.83 -17.81
CA ILE A 501 -25.15 0.31 -18.61
C ILE A 501 -25.32 -0.05 -20.11
N ALA A 502 -24.97 -1.27 -20.52
CA ALA A 502 -25.37 -1.80 -21.81
C ALA A 502 -26.59 -2.70 -21.59
N ASP A 503 -27.78 -2.25 -22.04
CA ASP A 503 -29.13 -2.84 -21.88
C ASP A 503 -29.30 -4.33 -22.31
N THR A 504 -28.23 -5.09 -22.52
CA THR A 504 -28.27 -6.50 -22.94
C THR A 504 -27.07 -7.34 -22.44
N VAL A 505 -26.19 -6.81 -21.60
CA VAL A 505 -24.98 -7.55 -21.19
C VAL A 505 -25.22 -8.26 -19.85
N VAL A 506 -25.14 -9.59 -19.89
CA VAL A 506 -25.13 -10.51 -18.74
C VAL A 506 -24.25 -9.91 -17.64
N GLN A 507 -24.84 -9.65 -16.47
CA GLN A 507 -24.10 -9.30 -15.26
C GLN A 507 -23.01 -10.36 -15.05
N VAL A 508 -21.74 -10.04 -15.27
CA VAL A 508 -20.66 -10.82 -14.68
C VAL A 508 -20.66 -10.45 -13.21
N LEU A 509 -21.60 -11.08 -12.47
CA LEU A 509 -21.58 -11.13 -11.03
C LEU A 509 -20.17 -11.51 -10.60
N SER A 510 -19.70 -10.90 -9.52
CA SER A 510 -18.46 -11.29 -8.87
C SER A 510 -18.43 -12.82 -8.75
N SER A 511 -17.42 -13.44 -9.36
CA SER A 511 -17.38 -14.88 -9.58
C SER A 511 -16.35 -15.54 -8.68
N GLY A 512 -16.66 -16.78 -8.32
CA GLY A 512 -15.87 -17.60 -7.42
C GLY A 512 -15.91 -17.16 -5.96
N ILE A 513 -14.77 -17.22 -5.28
CA ILE A 513 -14.68 -16.99 -3.83
C ILE A 513 -14.92 -15.53 -3.43
N TYR A 514 -14.85 -14.60 -4.38
CA TYR A 514 -14.94 -13.15 -4.16
C TYR A 514 -16.36 -12.62 -4.36
N SER A 515 -17.38 -13.29 -3.81
CA SER A 515 -18.77 -12.82 -3.89
C SER A 515 -19.48 -12.91 -2.55
N TYR A 516 -20.41 -11.98 -2.30
CA TYR A 516 -21.21 -12.02 -1.07
C TYR A 516 -22.11 -13.27 -1.03
N ASN A 517 -22.60 -13.71 -2.19
CA ASN A 517 -23.34 -14.96 -2.32
C ASN A 517 -22.51 -16.19 -1.93
N ASN A 518 -21.24 -16.26 -2.36
CA ASN A 518 -20.38 -17.36 -1.93
C ASN A 518 -20.12 -17.31 -0.43
N PHE A 519 -19.82 -16.14 0.13
CA PHE A 519 -19.62 -15.99 1.57
C PHE A 519 -20.88 -16.35 2.38
N LEU A 520 -22.06 -15.94 1.92
CA LEU A 520 -23.33 -16.35 2.52
C LEU A 520 -23.50 -17.88 2.54
N ASN A 521 -23.08 -18.58 1.48
CA ASN A 521 -23.12 -20.05 1.47
C ASN A 521 -22.17 -20.65 2.51
N LEU A 522 -21.00 -20.04 2.73
CA LEU A 522 -20.09 -20.44 3.80
C LEU A 522 -20.73 -20.24 5.18
N LEU A 523 -21.44 -19.12 5.39
CA LEU A 523 -22.21 -18.87 6.62
C LEU A 523 -23.38 -19.85 6.79
N LYS A 524 -24.12 -20.17 5.73
CA LYS A 524 -25.30 -21.08 5.80
C LYS A 524 -24.90 -22.55 6.01
N SER A 525 -23.69 -22.94 5.61
CA SER A 525 -23.18 -24.31 5.81
C SER A 525 -22.94 -24.67 7.29
N GLU A 526 -23.16 -23.72 8.19
CA GLU A 526 -22.95 -23.84 9.63
C GLU A 526 -24.00 -24.74 10.29
N LYS A 527 -23.56 -25.92 10.75
CA LYS A 527 -24.31 -26.73 11.72
C LYS A 527 -24.07 -26.29 13.18
N ASN A 528 -23.06 -25.46 13.42
CA ASN A 528 -22.59 -25.01 14.74
C ASN A 528 -22.49 -23.47 14.81
N GLU A 529 -22.69 -22.89 15.99
CA GLU A 529 -22.71 -21.42 16.27
C GLU A 529 -21.38 -20.66 16.07
N THR A 530 -20.33 -21.31 15.60
CA THR A 530 -19.03 -20.69 15.29
C THR A 530 -19.16 -19.57 14.25
N LYS A 531 -18.93 -18.32 14.66
CA LYS A 531 -18.98 -17.14 13.77
C LYS A 531 -17.80 -17.13 12.80
N ASN A 532 -18.07 -16.79 11.54
CA ASN A 532 -17.06 -16.50 10.52
C ASN A 532 -17.16 -15.03 10.11
N TYR A 533 -16.03 -14.36 9.86
CA TYR A 533 -16.02 -12.98 9.39
C TYR A 533 -15.49 -12.83 7.96
N LEU A 534 -16.05 -11.86 7.24
CA LEU A 534 -15.55 -11.36 5.97
C LEU A 534 -14.85 -10.02 6.20
N TYR A 535 -13.53 -10.04 6.17
CA TYR A 535 -12.68 -8.87 6.29
C TYR A 535 -12.47 -8.23 4.92
N VAL A 536 -12.88 -6.98 4.76
CA VAL A 536 -12.78 -6.28 3.47
C VAL A 536 -11.84 -5.09 3.55
N VAL A 537 -10.66 -5.23 2.95
CA VAL A 537 -9.67 -4.15 2.89
C VAL A 537 -10.18 -3.02 2.01
N LEU A 538 -10.43 -1.87 2.64
CA LEU A 538 -10.90 -0.65 2.01
C LEU A 538 -9.74 0.14 1.41
N ASN A 539 -10.07 0.92 0.38
CA ASN A 539 -9.10 1.73 -0.33
C ASN A 539 -9.03 3.14 0.30
N GLU A 540 -8.48 3.29 1.50
CA GLU A 540 -8.36 4.59 2.18
C GLU A 540 -7.30 5.52 1.52
N PRO A 541 -7.30 6.86 1.75
CA PRO A 541 -8.11 7.66 2.67
C PRO A 541 -9.35 8.34 2.07
N VAL A 542 -10.31 7.65 1.43
CA VAL A 542 -11.54 8.31 0.93
C VAL A 542 -12.79 7.75 1.61
N SER A 543 -13.43 8.62 2.40
CA SER A 543 -14.68 8.43 3.15
C SER A 543 -15.88 7.94 2.34
N ARG A 544 -15.76 7.76 1.03
CA ARG A 544 -16.82 7.21 0.17
C ARG A 544 -16.76 5.69 0.06
N ASN A 545 -15.58 5.10 0.20
CA ASN A 545 -15.41 3.66 0.03
C ASN A 545 -16.22 2.86 1.05
N LYS A 546 -16.57 3.48 2.18
CA LYS A 546 -17.47 2.93 3.20
C LYS A 546 -18.93 2.75 2.74
N GLN A 547 -19.43 3.49 1.75
CA GLN A 547 -20.80 3.32 1.24
C GLN A 547 -20.88 2.29 0.10
N ILE A 548 -19.82 2.22 -0.71
CA ILE A 548 -19.74 1.30 -1.86
C ILE A 548 -19.94 -0.14 -1.42
N LEU A 549 -19.38 -0.52 -0.26
CA LEU A 549 -19.50 -1.87 0.27
C LEU A 549 -20.97 -2.27 0.57
N LEU A 550 -21.76 -1.37 1.18
CA LEU A 550 -23.20 -1.60 1.41
C LEU A 550 -24.00 -1.65 0.12
N ASN A 551 -23.66 -0.79 -0.85
CA ASN A 551 -24.33 -0.74 -2.14
C ASN A 551 -24.06 -2.03 -2.93
N ASP A 552 -22.81 -2.45 -3.04
CA ASP A 552 -22.40 -3.69 -3.73
C ASP A 552 -23.03 -4.92 -3.09
N MET A 553 -23.11 -4.95 -1.75
CA MET A 553 -23.79 -6.02 -1.02
C MET A 553 -25.30 -6.03 -1.30
N SER A 554 -25.95 -4.85 -1.31
CA SER A 554 -27.38 -4.73 -1.59
C SER A 554 -27.77 -5.06 -3.04
N LEU A 555 -26.81 -4.99 -3.97
CA LEU A 555 -27.00 -5.44 -5.35
C LEU A 555 -26.91 -6.96 -5.51
N GLN A 556 -26.26 -7.66 -4.57
CA GLN A 556 -26.05 -9.10 -4.62
C GLN A 556 -26.95 -9.90 -3.68
N LEU A 557 -27.43 -9.27 -2.60
CA LEU A 557 -28.14 -9.89 -1.50
C LEU A 557 -29.36 -9.08 -1.04
N ASP A 558 -30.40 -9.81 -0.64
CA ASP A 558 -31.71 -9.27 -0.32
C ASP A 558 -32.09 -9.62 1.12
N GLY A 559 -32.94 -8.80 1.74
CA GLY A 559 -33.64 -9.15 2.98
C GLY A 559 -32.75 -9.66 4.13
N LEU A 560 -33.05 -10.87 4.61
CA LEU A 560 -32.36 -11.50 5.74
C LEU A 560 -30.93 -11.93 5.39
N ASP A 561 -30.70 -12.37 4.16
CA ASP A 561 -29.39 -12.81 3.69
C ASP A 561 -28.38 -11.66 3.72
N ARG A 562 -28.81 -10.47 3.27
CA ARG A 562 -28.03 -9.23 3.41
C ARG A 562 -27.69 -8.93 4.87
N ARG A 563 -28.65 -9.07 5.78
CA ARG A 563 -28.45 -8.82 7.22
C ARG A 563 -27.43 -9.80 7.83
N ASN A 564 -27.49 -11.07 7.46
CA ASN A 564 -26.57 -12.10 7.96
C ASN A 564 -25.13 -11.83 7.52
N VAL A 565 -24.94 -11.45 6.25
CA VAL A 565 -23.62 -11.06 5.76
C VAL A 565 -23.14 -9.76 6.41
N LEU A 566 -24.00 -8.76 6.54
CA LEU A 566 -23.65 -7.48 7.18
C LEU A 566 -23.13 -7.67 8.61
N ASN A 567 -23.79 -8.51 9.42
CA ASN A 567 -23.38 -8.81 10.79
C ASN A 567 -22.02 -9.53 10.89
N SER A 568 -21.57 -10.13 9.79
CA SER A 568 -20.31 -10.87 9.67
C SER A 568 -19.25 -10.10 8.88
N LEU A 569 -19.59 -8.92 8.36
CA LEU A 569 -18.73 -8.09 7.54
C LEU A 569 -17.91 -7.16 8.44
N VAL A 570 -16.60 -7.11 8.20
CA VAL A 570 -15.68 -6.20 8.90
C VAL A 570 -14.94 -5.37 7.86
N PRO A 571 -15.34 -4.10 7.64
CA PRO A 571 -14.54 -3.17 6.85
C PRO A 571 -13.18 -2.95 7.52
N VAL A 572 -12.09 -3.12 6.76
CA VAL A 572 -10.71 -2.97 7.24
C VAL A 572 -10.08 -1.72 6.62
N VAL A 573 -9.74 -0.75 7.46
CA VAL A 573 -9.06 0.49 7.08
C VAL A 573 -7.56 0.34 7.26
N TRP A 574 -6.78 0.52 6.18
CA TRP A 574 -5.33 0.65 6.27
C TRP A 574 -4.95 2.11 6.55
N PHE A 575 -4.85 2.46 7.82
CA PHE A 575 -4.60 3.81 8.31
C PHE A 575 -3.12 4.18 8.29
N ASP A 576 -2.78 5.24 7.59
CA ASP A 576 -1.43 5.76 7.40
C ASP A 576 -0.94 6.66 8.55
N ASN A 577 -1.69 6.75 9.64
CA ASN A 577 -1.47 7.69 10.75
C ASN A 577 -1.63 9.18 10.35
N VAL A 578 -2.28 9.47 9.21
CA VAL A 578 -2.54 10.83 8.71
C VAL A 578 -4.05 11.08 8.62
N GLY A 579 -4.49 12.30 8.93
CA GLY A 579 -5.89 12.67 8.79
C GLY A 579 -6.80 12.09 9.88
N TRP A 580 -6.34 12.12 11.13
CA TRP A 580 -7.07 11.67 12.32
C TRP A 580 -8.51 12.21 12.43
N ASP A 581 -8.77 13.45 12.01
CA ASP A 581 -10.13 14.02 12.02
C ASP A 581 -11.06 13.27 11.07
N LYS A 582 -10.54 12.87 9.90
CA LYS A 582 -11.28 12.08 8.93
C LYS A 582 -11.53 10.67 9.45
N PHE A 583 -10.48 10.02 9.97
CA PHE A 583 -10.58 8.70 10.57
C PHE A 583 -11.62 8.68 11.69
N SER A 584 -11.63 9.69 12.56
CA SER A 584 -12.60 9.85 13.65
C SER A 584 -14.04 9.94 13.15
N ASN A 585 -14.28 10.74 12.11
CA ASN A 585 -15.60 10.86 11.48
C ASN A 585 -16.02 9.57 10.77
N ASP A 586 -15.07 8.86 10.17
CA ASP A 586 -15.33 7.61 9.47
C ASP A 586 -15.57 6.45 10.47
N ALA A 587 -14.88 6.43 11.61
CA ALA A 587 -15.07 5.48 12.71
C ALA A 587 -16.51 5.47 13.23
N LEU A 588 -17.09 6.65 13.50
CA LEU A 588 -18.50 6.79 13.89
C LEU A 588 -19.44 6.14 12.86
N TYR A 589 -19.21 6.40 11.57
CA TYR A 589 -20.02 5.79 10.51
C TYR A 589 -19.89 4.27 10.48
N TYR A 590 -18.68 3.74 10.67
CA TYR A 590 -18.46 2.30 10.68
C TYR A 590 -19.18 1.63 11.86
N ASN A 591 -19.14 2.25 13.04
CA ASN A 591 -19.90 1.77 14.21
C ASN A 591 -21.40 1.72 13.90
N ASP A 592 -21.97 2.82 13.42
CA ASP A 592 -23.42 2.93 13.14
C ASP A 592 -23.91 1.98 12.04
N SER A 593 -23.05 1.68 11.04
CA SER A 593 -23.47 0.97 9.82
C SER A 593 -23.12 -0.52 9.80
N TYR A 594 -21.98 -0.89 10.37
CA TYR A 594 -21.43 -2.26 10.28
C TYR A 594 -21.32 -2.95 11.62
N TYR A 595 -21.31 -2.22 12.74
CA TYR A 595 -20.99 -2.68 14.10
C TYR A 595 -19.56 -3.23 14.27
N ASN A 596 -19.04 -4.00 13.32
CA ASN A 596 -17.67 -4.49 13.33
C ASN A 596 -16.74 -3.54 12.57
N PHE A 597 -15.48 -3.47 12.98
CA PHE A 597 -14.49 -2.65 12.30
C PHE A 597 -13.07 -3.22 12.44
N GLY A 598 -12.29 -3.11 11.36
CA GLY A 598 -10.90 -3.50 11.33
C GLY A 598 -10.01 -2.31 11.01
N VAL A 599 -8.86 -2.22 11.66
CA VAL A 599 -7.86 -1.19 11.36
C VAL A 599 -6.46 -1.80 11.35
N GLY A 600 -5.66 -1.43 10.34
CA GLY A 600 -4.26 -1.82 10.21
C GLY A 600 -3.44 -0.66 9.65
N PRO A 601 -2.10 -0.64 9.80
CA PRO A 601 -1.38 -1.41 10.78
C PRO A 601 -1.74 -0.94 12.21
N TYR A 602 -2.09 -1.88 13.08
CA TYR A 602 -2.52 -1.59 14.45
C TYR A 602 -1.32 -1.64 15.40
N ALA A 603 -0.61 -0.52 15.45
CA ALA A 603 0.32 -0.24 16.52
C ALA A 603 0.46 1.28 16.66
N THR A 604 0.66 1.72 17.89
CA THR A 604 0.76 3.15 18.22
C THR A 604 2.22 3.45 18.54
N ASP A 605 2.73 4.59 18.08
CA ASP A 605 4.07 5.03 18.48
C ASP A 605 4.12 5.28 20.00
N ILE A 606 5.21 4.90 20.67
CA ILE A 606 5.33 5.07 22.14
C ILE A 606 5.22 6.53 22.57
N SER A 607 5.60 7.46 21.69
CA SER A 607 5.50 8.91 21.86
C SER A 607 4.11 9.48 21.56
N ALA A 608 3.19 8.69 20.98
CA ALA A 608 1.85 9.14 20.67
C ALA A 608 1.11 9.54 21.95
N LYS A 609 0.23 10.53 21.81
CA LYS A 609 -0.64 10.95 22.91
C LYS A 609 -1.72 9.90 23.10
N ASP A 610 -2.08 9.67 24.36
CA ASP A 610 -3.19 8.79 24.70
C ASP A 610 -4.53 9.50 24.50
N SER A 611 -4.81 9.86 23.25
CA SER A 611 -6.05 10.48 22.83
C SER A 611 -6.32 10.12 21.38
N CYS A 612 -7.57 10.27 20.93
CA CYS A 612 -7.92 10.07 19.53
C CYS A 612 -7.61 11.29 18.63
N VAL A 613 -6.91 12.30 19.15
CA VAL A 613 -6.63 13.55 18.43
C VAL A 613 -5.19 13.53 17.90
N VAL A 614 -4.94 14.21 16.78
CA VAL A 614 -3.66 14.36 16.04
C VAL A 614 -2.41 13.80 16.76
N GLY A 615 -1.83 12.74 16.18
CA GLY A 615 -0.72 11.99 16.79
C GLY A 615 -1.19 11.06 17.91
N GLY A 616 -2.38 10.51 17.72
CA GLY A 616 -3.16 9.81 18.73
C GLY A 616 -2.92 8.32 18.83
N ASN A 617 -3.69 7.68 19.70
CA ASN A 617 -3.68 6.26 19.97
C ASN A 617 -4.91 5.59 19.33
N LEU A 618 -4.68 4.59 18.47
CA LEU A 618 -5.77 3.89 17.80
C LEU A 618 -6.71 3.18 18.77
N GLY A 619 -6.22 2.59 19.87
CA GLY A 619 -7.08 1.97 20.87
C GLY A 619 -7.98 2.97 21.58
N ALA A 620 -7.44 4.14 21.94
CA ALA A 620 -8.24 5.24 22.48
C ALA A 620 -9.33 5.71 21.51
N CYS A 621 -9.04 5.72 20.20
CA CYS A 621 -10.06 6.00 19.19
C CYS A 621 -11.15 4.95 19.12
N MET A 622 -10.77 3.67 19.16
CA MET A 622 -11.74 2.58 19.09
C MET A 622 -12.65 2.59 20.30
N LEU A 623 -12.09 2.73 21.51
CA LEU A 623 -12.88 2.86 22.73
C LEU A 623 -13.86 4.04 22.61
N LYS A 624 -13.37 5.23 22.28
CA LYS A 624 -14.21 6.43 22.17
C LYS A 624 -15.39 6.30 21.18
N TYR A 625 -15.21 5.59 20.07
CA TYR A 625 -16.17 5.59 18.96
C TYR A 625 -16.98 4.30 18.80
N PHE A 626 -16.52 3.20 19.36
CA PHE A 626 -17.17 1.89 19.26
C PHE A 626 -17.69 1.38 20.60
N GLU A 627 -17.52 2.10 21.69
CA GLU A 627 -18.14 1.74 22.95
C GLU A 627 -19.68 1.80 22.89
N ASN A 628 -20.32 0.82 23.53
CA ASN A 628 -21.76 0.65 23.58
C ASN A 628 -22.37 1.48 24.72
N GLU A 629 -23.69 1.47 24.85
CA GLU A 629 -24.40 2.29 25.84
C GLU A 629 -24.03 1.98 27.30
N ASN A 630 -23.44 0.81 27.58
CA ASN A 630 -23.03 0.41 28.93
C ASN A 630 -21.61 0.85 29.28
N GLY A 631 -20.80 1.23 28.29
CA GLY A 631 -19.45 1.69 28.53
C GLY A 631 -19.41 3.12 29.06
N ASP A 632 -18.39 3.43 29.84
CA ASP A 632 -18.25 4.69 30.56
C ASP A 632 -17.41 5.73 29.83
N GLY A 633 -16.93 5.44 28.62
CA GLY A 633 -16.11 6.35 27.83
C GLY A 633 -14.66 6.40 28.31
N SER A 634 -14.30 5.61 29.32
CA SER A 634 -13.11 5.82 30.13
C SER A 634 -12.15 4.64 30.06
N ARG A 635 -10.87 4.97 30.00
CA ARG A 635 -9.81 3.99 30.05
C ARG A 635 -9.73 3.35 31.43
N GLN A 636 -9.29 2.09 31.47
CA GLN A 636 -9.08 1.41 32.73
C GLN A 636 -8.04 2.13 33.59
N GLY A 637 -8.38 2.35 34.87
CA GLY A 637 -7.45 2.88 35.84
C GLY A 637 -6.25 1.95 36.05
N LYS A 638 -5.13 2.49 36.55
CA LYS A 638 -3.87 1.73 36.78
C LYS A 638 -4.05 0.45 37.60
N ILE A 639 -5.00 0.44 38.55
CA ILE A 639 -5.29 -0.73 39.38
C ILE A 639 -5.95 -1.83 38.54
N ALA A 640 -6.93 -1.49 37.70
CA ALA A 640 -7.61 -2.45 36.83
C ALA A 640 -6.62 -3.04 35.80
N SER A 641 -5.79 -2.20 35.17
CA SER A 641 -4.71 -2.66 34.29
C SER A 641 -3.73 -3.58 35.02
N PHE A 642 -3.32 -3.23 36.26
CA PHE A 642 -2.47 -4.09 37.08
C PHE A 642 -3.12 -5.45 37.37
N ILE A 643 -4.41 -5.46 37.71
CA ILE A 643 -5.18 -6.69 37.96
C ILE A 643 -5.25 -7.54 36.69
N CYS A 644 -5.46 -6.92 35.53
CA CYS A 644 -5.45 -7.60 34.24
C CYS A 644 -4.11 -8.29 33.97
N MET A 645 -3.00 -7.54 34.06
CA MET A 645 -1.65 -8.08 33.82
C MET A 645 -1.29 -9.25 34.77
N HIS A 646 -1.77 -9.19 36.02
CA HIS A 646 -1.47 -10.19 37.05
C HIS A 646 -2.66 -11.10 37.37
N ARG A 647 -3.65 -11.21 36.46
CA ARG A 647 -4.93 -11.88 36.75
C ARG A 647 -4.75 -13.30 37.26
N TRP A 648 -3.77 -14.02 36.72
CA TRP A 648 -3.45 -15.38 37.10
C TRP A 648 -2.96 -15.51 38.53
N GLY A 649 -2.02 -14.65 38.92
CA GLY A 649 -1.53 -14.61 40.30
C GLY A 649 -2.62 -14.23 41.28
N ILE A 650 -3.45 -13.25 40.92
CA ILE A 650 -4.58 -12.81 41.74
C ILE A 650 -5.62 -13.92 41.92
N ARG A 651 -6.02 -14.59 40.83
CA ARG A 651 -6.95 -15.72 40.87
C ARG A 651 -6.42 -16.86 41.73
N PHE A 652 -5.13 -17.18 41.61
CA PHE A 652 -4.50 -18.18 42.47
C PHE A 652 -4.55 -17.78 43.95
N VAL A 653 -4.22 -16.53 44.28
CA VAL A 653 -4.31 -16.03 45.66
C VAL A 653 -5.75 -16.07 46.18
N CYS A 654 -6.73 -15.65 45.36
CA CYS A 654 -8.15 -15.72 45.70
C CYS A 654 -8.60 -17.17 45.93
N PHE A 655 -8.16 -18.10 45.10
CA PHE A 655 -8.44 -19.53 45.27
C PHE A 655 -7.87 -20.06 46.59
N VAL A 656 -6.59 -19.79 46.89
CA VAL A 656 -5.95 -20.18 48.14
C VAL A 656 -6.67 -19.57 49.35
N ALA A 657 -7.05 -18.29 49.28
CA ALA A 657 -7.82 -17.63 50.33
C ALA A 657 -9.19 -18.27 50.55
N CYS A 658 -9.91 -18.63 49.48
CA CYS A 658 -11.18 -19.34 49.57
C CYS A 658 -11.03 -20.71 50.23
N VAL A 659 -10.00 -21.48 49.85
CA VAL A 659 -9.70 -22.79 50.45
C VAL A 659 -9.41 -22.65 51.95
N LEU A 660 -8.60 -21.66 52.35
CA LEU A 660 -8.30 -21.38 53.76
C LEU A 660 -9.54 -20.96 54.55
N LEU A 661 -10.42 -20.15 53.95
CA LEU A 661 -11.68 -19.73 54.57
C LEU A 661 -12.60 -20.93 54.81
N VAL A 662 -12.81 -21.78 53.80
CA VAL A 662 -13.62 -23.01 53.93
C VAL A 662 -13.03 -23.94 54.98
N ALA A 663 -11.71 -24.12 55.00
CA ALA A 663 -11.03 -24.93 56.01
C ALA A 663 -11.22 -24.37 57.42
N SER A 664 -11.13 -23.05 57.59
CA SER A 664 -11.35 -22.38 58.89
C SER A 664 -12.79 -22.58 59.39
N VAL A 665 -13.78 -22.45 58.52
CA VAL A 665 -15.20 -22.69 58.86
C VAL A 665 -15.43 -24.15 59.22
N ALA A 666 -14.84 -25.09 58.47
CA ALA A 666 -14.93 -26.52 58.78
C ALA A 666 -14.36 -26.84 60.16
N ILE A 667 -13.20 -26.28 60.51
CA ILE A 667 -12.59 -26.43 61.84
C ILE A 667 -13.52 -25.87 62.93
N VAL A 668 -14.07 -24.67 62.73
CA VAL A 668 -15.02 -24.06 63.69
C VAL A 668 -16.26 -24.93 63.87
N VAL A 669 -16.85 -25.45 62.79
CA VAL A 669 -18.01 -26.34 62.85
C VAL A 669 -17.71 -27.63 63.62
N VAL A 670 -16.53 -28.24 63.39
CA VAL A 670 -16.10 -29.43 64.13
C VAL A 670 -15.89 -29.14 65.61
N VAL A 671 -15.26 -28.00 65.94
CA VAL A 671 -15.03 -27.58 67.34
C VAL A 671 -16.36 -27.28 68.05
N VAL A 672 -17.30 -26.59 67.39
CA VAL A 672 -18.62 -26.29 67.97
C VAL A 672 -19.45 -27.56 68.15
N ARG A 673 -19.44 -28.51 67.20
CA ARG A 673 -20.09 -29.81 67.37
C ARG A 673 -19.51 -30.59 68.53
N LYS A 674 -18.19 -30.63 68.68
CA LYS A 674 -17.52 -31.29 69.82
C LYS A 674 -17.85 -30.64 71.18
N LYS A 675 -18.20 -29.36 71.24
CA LYS A 675 -18.65 -28.69 72.48
C LYS A 675 -20.11 -28.94 72.84
N LYS A 676 -20.94 -29.39 71.87
CA LYS A 676 -22.37 -29.67 72.08
C LYS A 676 -22.65 -31.15 72.37
N MET A 677 -21.72 -32.05 72.06
CA MET A 677 -21.69 -33.43 72.54
C MET A 677 -20.95 -33.49 73.86
#